data_AF-A0A6J2M3D4-F1
#
_entry.id   AF-A0A6J2M3D4-F1
#
_cell.length_a   1.000
_cell.length_b   1.000
_cell.length_c   1.000
_cell.angle_alpha   90.00
_cell.angle_beta   90.00
_cell.angle_gamma   90.00
#
_symmetry.space_group_name_H-M   'P 1'
#
loop_
_entity.id
_entity.type
_entity.pdbx_description
1 polymer ?
#
loop_
_entity_poly.entity_id
_entity_poly.type
_entity_poly.pdbx_seq_one_letter_code
_entity_poly.pdbx_strand_id
1 'polypeptide(L)'
;MGDMTNSDFYSKNQRNESGHGGEFGCTMEELRSLMELRGTEAVVKIKETYGDTEAICRRLKTSPVEGLPGTAPDLEKRKQIFGQNFIPPKKPKTFLQLVWEALQDVTLIILEIAAIISLGLSFYHPPGESNEGCATAQGGAEDEGEAEAGWIEGAAILLSVICVVLVTAFNDWSKEKQFRGLQSRIEQEQKFTVVRAGQVVQIPVAEIVVGDIAQIKYGDLLPADGLFIQGNDLKIDESSLTGESDQVRKSVDKDPMLLSGTHVMEGSGRMVVTAVGVNSQTGIIFTLLGAGGEEEEKKDKKAKQQDGAAAMEMQPLKSAEGGDADDKKKANMHKKEKSVLQGKLTKLAVQIGKAGLVMSAITVIILVLYFTVDTFVVNKKPWLPECTPVYVQYFVKFFIIGVTVLVVAVPEGLPLAVTISLAYSVKKMMKDNNLVRHLDACETMGNATAICSDKTGTLTTNRMTVVQAYIGDVHYKEIPDPSSINAKTMELLVNAIAINSAYTTKILPPEKEGALPRQVGNKTECGLLGFVLDLKQDYEPVRSQMPEEKLYKVYTFNSVRKSMSTVIKLPDESFRMYSKGASEIVLKKCCKILNAAGEPRVFRPRDRDDMVKKVIEPMACDGLRTICVAFRDFPSSPEPDWDNENDILNDLTCICVVGIEDPVRPEVPEAIRKCQRAGITVRMVTGDNINTARAIAIKCGIIHPGEDFLCLEGKEFNQRIRNEKGEIEQERIDKIWPKLRVLARSSPTDKHTLVKGIIDSTHTEQRQVVAVTGDGTNDGPALKKADVGFAMGIAGTDVAKEASDIILTDDNFSSIVKAVMWGRNVYDSISKFLQFQLTVNVVAVIVAFTGACITQDSPLKAVQMLWVNLIMDTFASLALATEPPTETLLLRKPYGRNKPLISRTMMKNILGHAVYQLTLIFTLLFVGEKMFQIDSGRNAPLHSPPSEHYTIIFNTFVMMQLFNEINARKIHGERNVFDGIFRNPIFCTIVLGTFAIQIVIVQFGGKPFSCAPLQLDQWMWCIFIGLGELVWGQVIATIPTSRLKFLKEAGRLTQKEEIPEEELNEDVEEIDHAERELRRGQILWFRGLNRIQTQIRVVKAFRSSLYEGLEKPESRTSIHNFMAHPEFRIEDSQPHIPLIDDTDLEEDAALKQNSSPPSSLNKNNSAIDSGINLTTDTSKSATSSSPGSPIHSLETSL
;
A
#
# COMPACT_ATOMS: atom_id res chain seq x y z
N MET A 1 -3.54 48.14 3.29
CA MET A 1 -4.23 49.01 4.26
C MET A 1 -5.65 48.50 4.36
N GLY A 2 -6.12 48.14 5.56
CA GLY A 2 -7.38 47.41 5.76
C GLY A 2 -7.17 46.08 6.47
N ASP A 3 -6.81 46.14 7.75
CA ASP A 3 -6.89 44.98 8.65
C ASP A 3 -8.34 44.73 9.06
N MET A 4 -8.76 43.47 9.07
CA MET A 4 -9.92 43.01 9.84
C MET A 4 -9.64 41.62 10.43
N THR A 5 -9.95 41.45 11.71
CA THR A 5 -9.60 40.28 12.53
C THR A 5 -10.70 39.22 12.50
N ASN A 6 -10.34 37.99 12.10
CA ASN A 6 -11.26 36.84 12.07
C ASN A 6 -11.50 36.24 13.47
N SER A 7 -12.24 36.93 14.34
CA SER A 7 -12.61 36.46 15.68
C SER A 7 -14.12 36.22 15.90
N ASP A 8 -14.99 36.92 15.16
CA ASP A 8 -16.39 37.10 15.58
C ASP A 8 -17.41 36.21 14.83
N PHE A 9 -16.96 35.33 13.92
CA PHE A 9 -17.85 34.62 12.99
C PHE A 9 -18.64 33.44 13.60
N TYR A 10 -18.37 33.05 14.85
CA TYR A 10 -18.93 31.84 15.47
C TYR A 10 -20.05 32.07 16.51
N SER A 11 -20.44 33.32 16.80
CA SER A 11 -21.25 33.65 18.00
C SER A 11 -22.61 34.32 17.73
N LYS A 12 -23.12 34.32 16.49
CA LYS A 12 -24.34 35.10 16.14
C LYS A 12 -25.52 34.39 15.46
N ASN A 13 -25.43 33.12 15.07
CA ASN A 13 -26.57 32.44 14.41
C ASN A 13 -27.57 31.75 15.36
N GLN A 14 -27.29 31.64 16.67
CA GLN A 14 -28.13 30.84 17.60
C GLN A 14 -29.41 31.52 18.14
N ARG A 15 -29.89 32.61 17.51
CA ARG A 15 -31.17 33.27 17.89
C ARG A 15 -31.91 33.86 16.68
N ASN A 16 -32.51 32.98 15.87
CA ASN A 16 -33.87 33.12 15.33
C ASN A 16 -34.15 32.00 14.30
N GLU A 17 -34.52 30.79 14.78
CA GLU A 17 -35.06 29.74 13.92
C GLU A 17 -36.49 29.38 14.34
N SER A 18 -37.46 29.86 13.57
CA SER A 18 -38.87 29.51 13.73
C SER A 18 -39.63 29.72 12.42
N GLY A 19 -39.67 28.68 11.57
CA GLY A 19 -40.50 28.60 10.38
C GLY A 19 -39.84 28.96 9.06
N HIS A 20 -39.95 28.04 8.09
CA HIS A 20 -39.57 28.12 6.67
C HIS A 20 -38.07 27.92 6.34
N GLY A 21 -37.75 26.71 5.85
CA GLY A 21 -36.62 26.52 4.94
C GLY A 21 -36.78 27.41 3.69
N GLY A 22 -35.67 27.96 3.20
CA GLY A 22 -35.66 29.13 2.30
C GLY A 22 -36.07 28.85 0.85
N GLU A 23 -35.13 28.93 -0.10
CA GLU A 23 -35.43 28.71 -1.52
C GLU A 23 -35.74 27.24 -1.85
N PHE A 24 -35.48 26.33 -0.91
CA PHE A 24 -35.78 24.89 -0.98
C PHE A 24 -36.62 24.47 0.24
N GLY A 25 -37.54 23.52 0.04
CA GLY A 25 -38.55 23.15 1.05
C GLY A 25 -38.06 22.22 2.18
N CYS A 26 -36.75 22.08 2.33
CA CYS A 26 -36.07 21.34 3.40
C CYS A 26 -34.78 22.08 3.80
N THR A 27 -34.36 21.99 5.07
CA THR A 27 -33.06 22.51 5.55
C THR A 27 -31.95 21.44 5.45
N MET A 28 -30.69 21.85 5.61
CA MET A 28 -29.56 20.91 5.68
C MET A 28 -29.65 19.98 6.90
N GLU A 29 -30.11 20.49 8.04
CA GLU A 29 -30.18 19.73 9.29
C GLU A 29 -31.36 18.75 9.30
N GLU A 30 -32.49 19.14 8.69
CA GLU A 30 -33.63 18.26 8.41
C GLU A 30 -33.26 17.05 7.53
N LEU A 31 -32.41 17.25 6.52
CA LEU A 31 -31.95 16.18 5.63
C LEU A 31 -30.85 15.32 6.27
N ARG A 32 -29.96 15.91 7.06
CA ARG A 32 -28.91 15.19 7.81
C ARG A 32 -29.53 14.27 8.87
N SER A 33 -30.40 14.80 9.72
CA SER A 33 -31.06 14.02 10.79
C SER A 33 -31.96 12.91 10.23
N LEU A 34 -32.51 13.08 9.02
CA LEU A 34 -33.21 12.00 8.32
C LEU A 34 -32.29 10.80 8.00
N MET A 35 -31.00 11.04 7.72
CA MET A 35 -30.01 9.99 7.43
C MET A 35 -29.43 9.31 8.69
N GLU A 36 -29.83 9.74 9.88
CA GLU A 36 -29.49 9.09 11.15
C GLU A 36 -30.48 7.95 11.48
N LEU A 37 -31.69 7.97 10.90
CA LEU A 37 -32.73 6.94 11.08
C LEU A 37 -32.52 5.71 10.19
N ARG A 38 -33.13 4.57 10.55
CA ARG A 38 -33.06 3.32 9.77
C ARG A 38 -34.43 2.65 9.64
N GLY A 39 -34.61 1.89 8.56
CA GLY A 39 -35.75 0.96 8.40
C GLY A 39 -37.12 1.60 8.64
N THR A 40 -37.94 0.94 9.46
CA THR A 40 -39.33 1.35 9.74
C THR A 40 -39.44 2.73 10.38
N GLU A 41 -38.46 3.16 11.19
CA GLU A 41 -38.47 4.49 11.81
C GLU A 41 -38.29 5.59 10.76
N ALA A 42 -37.39 5.37 9.80
CA ALA A 42 -37.20 6.28 8.68
C ALA A 42 -38.47 6.33 7.78
N VAL A 43 -39.11 5.18 7.51
CA VAL A 43 -40.37 5.12 6.74
C VAL A 43 -41.49 5.91 7.42
N VAL A 44 -41.66 5.79 8.74
CA VAL A 44 -42.63 6.57 9.52
C VAL A 44 -42.29 8.06 9.46
N LYS A 45 -41.03 8.43 9.72
CA LYS A 45 -40.61 9.84 9.73
C LYS A 45 -40.81 10.52 8.36
N ILE A 46 -40.56 9.80 7.26
CA ILE A 46 -40.84 10.28 5.90
C ILE A 46 -42.34 10.54 5.73
N LYS A 47 -43.19 9.58 6.09
CA LYS A 47 -44.65 9.69 5.93
C LYS A 47 -45.26 10.80 6.77
N GLU A 48 -44.79 11.01 8.00
CA GLU A 48 -45.26 12.08 8.89
C GLU A 48 -44.74 13.48 8.51
N THR A 49 -43.46 13.61 8.16
CA THR A 49 -42.79 14.93 8.01
C THR A 49 -42.83 15.45 6.57
N TYR A 50 -42.85 14.54 5.60
CA TYR A 50 -42.72 14.85 4.17
C TYR A 50 -43.87 14.30 3.31
N GLY A 51 -44.52 13.21 3.73
CA GLY A 51 -45.60 12.53 3.03
C GLY A 51 -45.11 11.31 2.25
N ASP A 52 -44.26 11.54 1.24
CA ASP A 52 -43.65 10.48 0.42
C ASP A 52 -42.24 10.91 -0.09
N THR A 53 -41.50 9.98 -0.69
CA THR A 53 -40.17 10.26 -1.26
C THR A 53 -40.23 11.21 -2.48
N GLU A 54 -41.33 11.24 -3.22
CA GLU A 54 -41.55 12.20 -4.31
C GLU A 54 -41.79 13.63 -3.79
N ALA A 55 -42.32 13.80 -2.57
CA ALA A 55 -42.54 15.09 -1.92
C ALA A 55 -41.22 15.68 -1.46
N ILE A 56 -40.27 14.85 -1.04
CA ILE A 56 -38.88 15.26 -0.80
C ILE A 56 -38.23 15.70 -2.13
N CYS A 57 -38.42 14.96 -3.22
CA CYS A 57 -37.97 15.38 -4.56
C CYS A 57 -38.57 16.74 -4.98
N ARG A 58 -39.89 16.92 -4.78
CA ARG A 58 -40.61 18.18 -5.05
C ARG A 58 -40.07 19.34 -4.20
N ARG A 59 -39.82 19.15 -2.90
CA ARG A 59 -39.21 20.15 -1.99
C ARG A 59 -37.77 20.51 -2.38
N LEU A 60 -36.98 19.55 -2.86
CA LEU A 60 -35.63 19.73 -3.39
C LEU A 60 -35.57 20.28 -4.83
N LYS A 61 -36.73 20.54 -5.45
CA LYS A 61 -36.87 20.98 -6.85
C LYS A 61 -36.15 20.05 -7.84
N THR A 62 -36.35 18.74 -7.69
CA THR A 62 -35.78 17.70 -8.57
C THR A 62 -36.87 16.76 -9.09
N SER A 63 -36.73 16.27 -10.32
CA SER A 63 -37.65 15.32 -10.95
C SER A 63 -37.17 13.88 -10.68
N PRO A 64 -37.98 12.97 -10.11
CA PRO A 64 -37.60 11.56 -9.94
C PRO A 64 -37.21 10.85 -11.26
N VAL A 65 -37.74 11.35 -12.38
CA VAL A 65 -37.53 10.79 -13.72
C VAL A 65 -36.38 11.49 -14.45
N GLU A 66 -36.34 12.82 -14.43
CA GLU A 66 -35.43 13.65 -15.25
C GLU A 66 -34.25 14.26 -14.48
N GLY A 67 -34.27 14.21 -13.16
CA GLY A 67 -33.26 14.75 -12.25
C GLY A 67 -33.24 16.27 -12.14
N LEU A 68 -32.05 16.82 -11.92
CA LEU A 68 -31.81 18.27 -11.85
C LEU A 68 -31.65 18.87 -13.26
N PRO A 69 -32.03 20.14 -13.49
CA PRO A 69 -31.82 20.81 -14.77
C PRO A 69 -30.33 21.07 -15.11
N GLY A 70 -29.40 20.77 -14.20
CA GLY A 70 -27.95 20.77 -14.46
C GLY A 70 -27.32 22.15 -14.70
N THR A 71 -28.04 23.24 -14.48
CA THR A 71 -27.53 24.61 -14.71
C THR A 71 -26.50 24.98 -13.65
N ALA A 72 -25.34 25.48 -14.08
CA ALA A 72 -24.24 25.89 -13.20
C ALA A 72 -24.66 26.77 -11.99
N PRO A 73 -25.54 27.80 -12.11
CA PRO A 73 -25.97 28.57 -10.95
C PRO A 73 -26.84 27.79 -9.94
N ASP A 74 -27.63 26.79 -10.36
CA ASP A 74 -28.40 25.95 -9.41
C ASP A 74 -27.46 24.98 -8.66
N LEU A 75 -26.50 24.38 -9.38
CA LEU A 75 -25.49 23.51 -8.78
C LEU A 75 -24.64 24.27 -7.75
N GLU A 76 -24.22 25.50 -8.04
CA GLU A 76 -23.42 26.30 -7.10
C GLU A 76 -24.25 26.82 -5.92
N LYS A 77 -25.53 27.19 -6.12
CA LYS A 77 -26.46 27.45 -5.00
C LYS A 77 -26.58 26.25 -4.06
N ARG A 78 -26.77 25.04 -4.60
CA ARG A 78 -26.88 23.80 -3.81
C ARG A 78 -25.62 23.54 -2.98
N LYS A 79 -24.44 23.75 -3.56
CA LYS A 79 -23.16 23.67 -2.83
C LYS A 79 -23.03 24.67 -1.67
N GLN A 80 -23.56 25.88 -1.85
CA GLN A 80 -23.54 26.92 -0.82
C GLN A 80 -24.52 26.63 0.34
N ILE A 81 -25.63 25.95 0.07
CA ILE A 81 -26.70 25.69 1.06
C ILE A 81 -26.53 24.34 1.76
N PHE A 82 -26.14 23.28 1.05
CA PHE A 82 -26.08 21.90 1.56
C PHE A 82 -24.65 21.33 1.67
N GLY A 83 -23.64 22.10 1.25
CA GLY A 83 -22.24 21.67 1.21
C GLY A 83 -21.83 21.01 -0.10
N GLN A 84 -20.54 20.69 -0.22
CA GLN A 84 -19.92 20.04 -1.38
C GLN A 84 -19.62 18.56 -1.06
N ASN A 85 -19.63 17.68 -2.05
CA ASN A 85 -19.31 16.26 -1.85
C ASN A 85 -17.80 15.99 -1.73
N PHE A 86 -17.15 16.66 -0.78
CA PHE A 86 -15.71 16.59 -0.53
C PHE A 86 -15.44 16.57 0.97
N ILE A 87 -14.74 15.52 1.43
CA ILE A 87 -14.25 15.43 2.82
C ILE A 87 -12.80 15.94 2.82
N PRO A 88 -12.49 17.03 3.52
CA PRO A 88 -11.16 17.65 3.44
C PRO A 88 -10.10 16.73 4.07
N PRO A 89 -9.03 16.36 3.34
CA PRO A 89 -7.94 15.57 3.90
C PRO A 89 -7.16 16.36 4.96
N LYS A 90 -6.44 15.67 5.85
CA LYS A 90 -5.57 16.31 6.84
C LYS A 90 -4.60 17.28 6.14
N LYS A 91 -4.42 18.47 6.74
CA LYS A 91 -3.55 19.51 6.19
C LYS A 91 -2.12 18.97 6.02
N PRO A 92 -1.45 19.24 4.88
CA PRO A 92 -0.07 18.80 4.66
C PRO A 92 0.88 19.46 5.65
N LYS A 93 2.01 18.82 5.94
CA LYS A 93 3.05 19.45 6.76
C LYS A 93 3.58 20.70 6.04
N THR A 94 3.88 21.74 6.80
CA THR A 94 4.57 22.92 6.23
C THR A 94 6.06 22.61 6.06
N PHE A 95 6.74 23.31 5.15
CA PHE A 95 8.20 23.17 4.99
C PHE A 95 8.95 23.45 6.31
N LEU A 96 8.53 24.46 7.08
CA LEU A 96 9.10 24.78 8.39
C LEU A 96 8.85 23.67 9.43
N GLN A 97 7.72 22.96 9.35
CA GLN A 97 7.42 21.82 10.21
C GLN A 97 8.32 20.62 9.88
N LEU A 98 8.61 20.38 8.60
CA LEU A 98 9.57 19.34 8.17
C LEU A 98 11.02 19.69 8.57
N VAL A 99 11.42 20.97 8.49
CA VAL A 99 12.70 21.46 9.03
C VAL A 99 12.77 21.22 10.55
N TRP A 100 11.71 21.54 11.29
CA TRP A 100 11.64 21.32 12.75
C TRP A 100 11.60 19.83 13.16
N GLU A 101 11.12 18.96 12.28
CA GLU A 101 11.11 17.50 12.46
C GLU A 101 12.49 16.89 12.16
N ALA A 102 13.19 17.37 11.12
CA ALA A 102 14.57 16.99 10.84
C ALA A 102 15.56 17.45 11.93
N LEU A 103 15.33 18.62 12.55
CA LEU A 103 16.10 19.10 13.71
C LEU A 103 15.89 18.28 15.00
N GLN A 104 14.97 17.30 15.02
CA GLN A 104 14.75 16.44 16.17
C GLN A 104 15.56 15.13 16.14
N ASP A 105 16.44 14.92 15.15
CA ASP A 105 17.36 13.77 15.22
C ASP A 105 18.38 13.95 16.34
N VAL A 106 18.58 12.87 17.10
CA VAL A 106 19.50 12.82 18.23
C VAL A 106 20.96 12.92 17.75
N THR A 107 21.29 12.45 16.54
CA THR A 107 22.64 12.60 15.96
C THR A 107 22.99 14.08 15.74
N LEU A 108 22.07 14.82 15.10
CA LEU A 108 22.22 16.24 14.79
C LEU A 108 22.20 17.09 16.06
N ILE A 109 21.30 16.82 17.02
CA ILE A 109 21.28 17.53 18.31
C ILE A 109 22.60 17.36 19.08
N ILE A 110 23.19 16.16 19.10
CA ILE A 110 24.49 15.93 19.75
C ILE A 110 25.60 16.72 19.03
N LEU A 111 25.56 16.78 17.70
CA LEU A 111 26.52 17.53 16.90
C LEU A 111 26.39 19.05 17.07
N GLU A 112 25.16 19.59 17.14
CA GLU A 112 24.90 21.00 17.45
C GLU A 112 25.42 21.36 18.85
N ILE A 113 25.14 20.54 19.86
CA ILE A 113 25.65 20.74 21.23
C ILE A 113 27.19 20.73 21.24
N ALA A 114 27.82 19.79 20.53
CA ALA A 114 29.28 19.72 20.43
C ALA A 114 29.87 20.95 19.70
N ALA A 115 29.21 21.44 18.65
CA ALA A 115 29.61 22.63 17.91
C ALA A 115 29.45 23.92 18.74
N ILE A 116 28.38 24.04 19.53
CA ILE A 116 28.16 25.15 20.47
C ILE A 116 29.22 25.13 21.58
N ILE A 117 29.61 23.95 22.09
CA ILE A 117 30.69 23.83 23.09
C ILE A 117 32.06 24.18 22.47
N SER A 118 32.35 23.71 21.26
CA SER A 118 33.56 24.08 20.50
C SER A 118 33.65 25.60 20.31
N LEU A 119 32.58 26.22 19.81
CA LEU A 119 32.46 27.66 19.61
C LEU A 119 32.61 28.43 20.93
N GLY A 120 31.94 27.98 22.01
CA GLY A 120 32.02 28.60 23.33
C GLY A 120 33.42 28.53 23.96
N LEU A 121 34.16 27.45 23.73
CA LEU A 121 35.57 27.33 24.14
C LEU A 121 36.51 28.17 23.27
N SER A 122 36.21 28.34 21.97
CA SER A 122 37.02 29.16 21.06
C SER A 122 37.06 30.65 21.43
N PHE A 123 36.06 31.14 22.18
CA PHE A 123 36.02 32.51 22.70
C PHE A 123 36.58 32.65 24.13
N TYR A 124 37.08 31.58 24.75
CA TYR A 124 37.59 31.60 26.12
C TYR A 124 39.13 31.66 26.17
N HIS A 125 39.66 32.88 26.17
CA HIS A 125 41.09 33.12 26.40
C HIS A 125 41.40 33.08 27.90
N PRO A 126 42.36 32.25 28.37
CA PRO A 126 42.81 32.27 29.75
C PRO A 126 43.62 33.55 30.03
N PRO A 127 43.43 34.22 31.18
CA PRO A 127 44.12 35.47 31.49
C PRO A 127 45.59 35.21 31.91
N GLY A 128 46.51 35.19 30.94
CA GLY A 128 47.94 34.95 31.23
C GLY A 128 48.84 34.77 30.00
N GLU A 129 48.93 35.75 29.10
CA GLU A 129 49.74 35.72 27.87
C GLU A 129 51.27 35.78 28.09
N SER A 130 51.77 35.43 29.28
CA SER A 130 53.19 35.60 29.65
C SER A 130 53.80 34.43 30.45
N ASN A 131 53.24 33.22 30.33
CA ASN A 131 53.78 31.99 30.92
C ASN A 131 54.10 30.93 29.85
N GLU A 132 55.39 30.74 29.52
CA GLU A 132 55.89 29.75 28.55
C GLU A 132 55.55 28.28 28.89
N GLY A 133 55.06 28.01 30.11
CA GLY A 133 54.80 26.68 30.64
C GLY A 133 53.61 25.91 30.05
N CYS A 134 52.56 26.60 29.56
CA CYS A 134 51.39 25.90 29.01
C CYS A 134 51.51 25.53 27.52
N ALA A 135 52.35 26.22 26.75
CA ALA A 135 52.26 26.25 25.28
C ALA A 135 53.56 25.85 24.53
N THR A 136 54.25 24.81 24.99
CA THR A 136 55.32 24.14 24.19
C THR A 136 54.94 22.71 23.81
N ALA A 137 54.34 22.60 22.62
CA ALA A 137 54.06 21.35 21.90
C ALA A 137 54.45 21.52 20.42
N GLN A 138 55.77 21.56 20.17
CA GLN A 138 56.45 21.51 18.87
C GLN A 138 55.89 22.34 17.69
N GLY A 139 56.25 23.63 17.67
CA GLY A 139 56.79 24.27 16.46
C GLY A 139 55.81 24.86 15.43
N GLY A 140 55.61 26.17 15.51
CA GLY A 140 54.98 27.03 14.50
C GLY A 140 55.36 28.49 14.79
N ALA A 141 55.35 29.37 13.78
CA ALA A 141 55.75 30.76 13.95
C ALA A 141 54.66 31.61 14.63
N GLU A 142 55.04 32.71 15.25
CA GLU A 142 54.13 33.75 15.73
C GLU A 142 53.46 34.45 14.54
N ASP A 143 52.13 34.39 14.43
CA ASP A 143 51.36 35.25 13.50
C ASP A 143 49.96 35.52 14.09
N GLU A 144 49.59 36.80 14.24
CA GLU A 144 48.44 37.23 15.07
C GLU A 144 47.08 36.76 14.50
N GLY A 145 47.04 36.36 13.22
CA GLY A 145 45.85 35.86 12.52
C GLY A 145 45.46 34.39 12.79
N GLU A 146 46.15 33.67 13.68
CA GLU A 146 45.77 32.31 14.07
C GLU A 146 44.64 32.29 15.13
N ALA A 147 44.66 33.21 16.10
CA ALA A 147 43.61 33.31 17.13
C ALA A 147 42.21 33.59 16.53
N GLU A 148 42.15 34.40 15.47
CA GLU A 148 40.89 34.72 14.76
C GLU A 148 40.27 33.53 14.00
N ALA A 149 40.95 32.37 13.90
CA ALA A 149 40.45 31.22 13.15
C ALA A 149 39.66 30.21 13.98
N GLY A 150 39.82 30.19 15.32
CA GLY A 150 39.32 29.11 16.17
C GLY A 150 37.79 28.94 16.20
N TRP A 151 37.03 30.02 16.02
CA TRP A 151 35.56 29.98 15.98
C TRP A 151 35.00 29.39 14.68
N ILE A 152 35.81 29.33 13.61
CA ILE A 152 35.38 28.93 12.27
C ILE A 152 34.98 27.45 12.26
N GLU A 153 35.67 26.56 12.99
CA GLU A 153 35.33 25.12 13.02
C GLU A 153 33.94 24.88 13.60
N GLY A 154 33.63 25.45 14.79
CA GLY A 154 32.31 25.35 15.41
C GLY A 154 31.20 26.00 14.57
N ALA A 155 31.46 27.18 14.00
CA ALA A 155 30.50 27.87 13.14
C ALA A 155 30.24 27.13 11.80
N ALA A 156 31.27 26.53 11.20
CA ALA A 156 31.14 25.76 9.97
C ALA A 156 30.36 24.45 10.19
N ILE A 157 30.49 23.80 11.35
CA ILE A 157 29.65 22.64 11.72
C ILE A 157 28.18 23.08 11.84
N LEU A 158 27.87 24.16 12.56
CA LEU A 158 26.49 24.67 12.69
C LEU A 158 25.88 25.05 11.33
N LEU A 159 26.64 25.75 10.48
CA LEU A 159 26.20 26.09 9.11
C LEU A 159 25.93 24.82 8.28
N SER A 160 26.81 23.82 8.39
CA SER A 160 26.68 22.54 7.66
C SER A 160 25.46 21.74 8.10
N VAL A 161 25.17 21.68 9.41
CA VAL A 161 23.95 21.04 9.93
C VAL A 161 22.70 21.73 9.38
N ILE A 162 22.65 23.07 9.39
CA ILE A 162 21.54 23.84 8.82
C ILE A 162 21.38 23.53 7.31
N CYS A 163 22.47 23.45 6.56
CA CYS A 163 22.42 23.08 5.14
C CYS A 163 21.90 21.65 4.91
N VAL A 164 22.37 20.66 5.68
CA VAL A 164 21.89 19.26 5.60
C VAL A 164 20.39 19.19 5.91
N VAL A 165 19.96 19.78 7.03
CA VAL A 165 18.55 19.85 7.47
C VAL A 165 17.66 20.47 6.39
N LEU A 166 18.08 21.58 5.77
CA LEU A 166 17.32 22.23 4.70
C LEU A 166 17.19 21.36 3.44
N VAL A 167 18.25 20.62 3.06
CA VAL A 167 18.19 19.70 1.92
C VAL A 167 17.30 18.49 2.23
N THR A 168 17.41 17.90 3.42
CA THR A 168 16.55 16.80 3.87
C THR A 168 15.07 17.21 3.89
N ALA A 169 14.75 18.35 4.49
CA ALA A 169 13.38 18.88 4.52
C ALA A 169 12.85 19.24 3.12
N PHE A 170 13.70 19.70 2.20
CA PHE A 170 13.31 19.93 0.81
C PHE A 170 13.02 18.62 0.06
N ASN A 171 13.77 17.57 0.34
CA ASN A 171 13.55 16.23 -0.20
C ASN A 171 12.22 15.65 0.30
N ASP A 172 11.96 15.71 1.61
CA ASP A 172 10.70 15.24 2.20
C ASP A 172 9.47 16.09 1.79
N TRP A 173 9.62 17.40 1.63
CA TRP A 173 8.56 18.24 1.05
C TRP A 173 8.28 17.87 -0.41
N SER A 174 9.33 17.60 -1.20
CA SER A 174 9.21 17.16 -2.59
C SER A 174 8.57 15.77 -2.71
N LYS A 175 8.76 14.91 -1.70
CA LYS A 175 8.13 13.60 -1.53
C LYS A 175 6.64 13.73 -1.17
N GLU A 176 6.28 14.51 -0.14
CA GLU A 176 4.86 14.80 0.18
C GLU A 176 4.11 15.41 -1.02
N LYS A 177 4.74 16.36 -1.73
CA LYS A 177 4.19 16.98 -2.93
C LYS A 177 3.91 15.97 -4.04
N GLN A 178 4.74 14.93 -4.19
CA GLN A 178 4.51 13.85 -5.15
C GLN A 178 3.36 12.93 -4.72
N PHE A 179 3.29 12.52 -3.45
CA PHE A 179 2.17 11.72 -2.95
C PHE A 179 0.82 12.45 -3.07
N ARG A 180 0.76 13.74 -2.76
CA ARG A 180 -0.46 14.55 -2.95
C ARG A 180 -0.88 14.66 -4.43
N GLY A 181 0.08 14.70 -5.35
CA GLY A 181 -0.18 14.69 -6.79
C GLY A 181 -0.67 13.34 -7.34
N LEU A 182 -0.42 12.24 -6.62
CA LEU A 182 -0.99 10.92 -6.90
C LEU A 182 -2.40 10.80 -6.31
N GLN A 183 -2.57 11.15 -5.02
CA GLN A 183 -3.85 11.13 -4.32
C GLN A 183 -4.93 11.95 -5.04
N SER A 184 -4.60 13.20 -5.43
CA SER A 184 -5.49 14.08 -6.19
C SER A 184 -5.89 13.55 -7.57
N ARG A 185 -5.21 12.53 -8.11
CA ARG A 185 -5.60 11.84 -9.36
C ARG A 185 -6.48 10.63 -9.10
N ILE A 186 -6.20 9.86 -8.04
CA ILE A 186 -7.08 8.77 -7.58
C ILE A 186 -8.50 9.31 -7.33
N GLU A 187 -8.59 10.47 -6.66
CA GLU A 187 -9.85 11.18 -6.40
C GLU A 187 -10.56 11.72 -7.67
N GLN A 188 -9.84 11.93 -8.78
CA GLN A 188 -10.40 12.42 -10.05
C GLN A 188 -10.89 11.31 -10.98
N GLU A 189 -10.42 10.07 -10.82
CA GLU A 189 -10.89 8.94 -11.63
C GLU A 189 -12.22 8.34 -11.11
N GLN A 190 -12.60 8.61 -9.86
CA GLN A 190 -13.89 8.20 -9.30
C GLN A 190 -15.05 9.01 -9.89
N LYS A 191 -15.92 8.34 -10.65
CA LYS A 191 -17.12 8.90 -11.30
C LYS A 191 -18.36 8.13 -10.92
N PHE A 192 -19.48 8.83 -10.79
CA PHE A 192 -20.79 8.23 -10.55
C PHE A 192 -21.80 8.54 -11.65
N THR A 193 -22.82 7.70 -11.78
CA THR A 193 -23.88 7.85 -12.78
C THR A 193 -25.07 8.59 -12.19
N VAL A 194 -25.42 9.75 -12.76
CA VAL A 194 -26.56 10.58 -12.33
C VAL A 194 -27.48 10.93 -13.50
N VAL A 195 -28.73 11.28 -13.22
CA VAL A 195 -29.66 11.83 -14.19
C VAL A 195 -29.70 13.35 -14.02
N ARG A 196 -29.41 14.09 -15.10
CA ARG A 196 -29.57 15.55 -15.17
C ARG A 196 -30.19 15.92 -16.53
N ALA A 197 -31.19 16.80 -16.51
CA ALA A 197 -31.97 17.23 -17.68
C ALA A 197 -32.49 16.07 -18.56
N GLY A 198 -32.98 15.00 -17.94
CA GLY A 198 -33.46 13.79 -18.62
C GLY A 198 -32.36 12.87 -19.18
N GLN A 199 -31.08 13.26 -19.09
CA GLN A 199 -29.95 12.50 -19.62
C GLN A 199 -29.19 11.79 -18.50
N VAL A 200 -28.80 10.54 -18.77
CA VAL A 200 -27.92 9.75 -17.88
C VAL A 200 -26.48 10.12 -18.18
N VAL A 201 -25.81 10.77 -17.23
CA VAL A 201 -24.45 11.31 -17.36
C VAL A 201 -23.53 10.77 -16.27
N GLN A 202 -22.24 10.65 -16.57
CA GLN A 202 -21.22 10.30 -15.58
C GLN A 202 -20.42 11.53 -15.18
N ILE A 203 -20.44 11.87 -13.89
CA ILE A 203 -19.76 13.03 -13.31
C ILE A 203 -18.75 12.57 -12.25
N PRO A 204 -17.69 13.35 -11.95
CA PRO A 204 -16.82 13.08 -10.80
C PRO A 204 -17.62 13.04 -9.49
N VAL A 205 -17.22 12.17 -8.55
CA VAL A 205 -17.90 12.02 -7.24
C VAL A 205 -18.03 13.35 -6.48
N ALA A 206 -17.03 14.24 -6.60
CA ALA A 206 -17.02 15.56 -5.97
C ALA A 206 -18.01 16.58 -6.58
N GLU A 207 -18.61 16.31 -7.74
CA GLU A 207 -19.59 17.19 -8.42
C GLU A 207 -21.05 16.82 -8.13
N ILE A 208 -21.28 15.79 -7.31
CA ILE A 208 -22.61 15.37 -6.84
C ILE A 208 -23.13 16.41 -5.82
N VAL A 209 -24.41 16.77 -5.92
CA VAL A 209 -25.08 17.73 -5.03
C VAL A 209 -26.42 17.19 -4.52
N VAL A 210 -26.90 17.74 -3.40
CA VAL A 210 -28.21 17.40 -2.83
C VAL A 210 -29.34 17.71 -3.82
N GLY A 211 -30.18 16.71 -4.08
CA GLY A 211 -31.22 16.71 -5.11
C GLY A 211 -30.82 16.09 -6.46
N ASP A 212 -29.56 15.70 -6.68
CA ASP A 212 -29.22 14.83 -7.81
C ASP A 212 -29.98 13.49 -7.71
N ILE A 213 -30.36 12.94 -8.86
CA ILE A 213 -30.89 11.57 -8.96
C ILE A 213 -29.75 10.66 -9.39
N ALA A 214 -29.17 9.91 -8.45
CA ALA A 214 -28.13 8.94 -8.73
C ALA A 214 -28.74 7.61 -9.18
N GLN A 215 -28.23 7.04 -10.27
CA GLN A 215 -28.62 5.74 -10.78
C GLN A 215 -27.63 4.69 -10.27
N ILE A 216 -28.12 3.76 -9.46
CA ILE A 216 -27.31 2.79 -8.70
C ILE A 216 -27.50 1.39 -9.26
N LYS A 217 -26.43 0.60 -9.34
CA LYS A 217 -26.40 -0.78 -9.86
C LYS A 217 -25.46 -1.64 -9.01
N TYR A 218 -25.60 -2.96 -9.12
CA TYR A 218 -24.64 -3.94 -8.64
C TYR A 218 -23.17 -3.52 -8.88
N GLY A 219 -22.38 -3.52 -7.81
CA GLY A 219 -20.95 -3.20 -7.81
C GLY A 219 -20.57 -1.74 -7.63
N ASP A 220 -21.54 -0.83 -7.52
CA ASP A 220 -21.30 0.58 -7.16
C ASP A 220 -20.96 0.74 -5.67
N LEU A 221 -20.04 1.66 -5.38
CA LEU A 221 -19.85 2.27 -4.06
C LEU A 221 -20.72 3.53 -3.97
N LEU A 222 -21.58 3.64 -2.95
CA LEU A 222 -22.44 4.81 -2.80
C LEU A 222 -21.61 6.06 -2.41
N PRO A 223 -21.68 7.16 -3.19
CA PRO A 223 -20.79 8.33 -3.03
C PRO A 223 -21.34 9.43 -2.13
N ALA A 224 -22.60 9.31 -1.72
CA ALA A 224 -23.38 10.28 -0.95
C ALA A 224 -24.56 9.55 -0.29
N ASP A 225 -25.15 10.13 0.76
CA ASP A 225 -26.37 9.57 1.36
C ASP A 225 -27.60 9.95 0.53
N GLY A 226 -28.63 9.11 0.54
CA GLY A 226 -29.83 9.31 -0.26
C GLY A 226 -31.03 8.46 0.12
N LEU A 227 -32.14 8.71 -0.57
CA LEU A 227 -33.40 7.98 -0.43
C LEU A 227 -33.67 7.14 -1.67
N PHE A 228 -33.95 5.85 -1.49
CA PHE A 228 -34.41 4.94 -2.54
C PHE A 228 -35.77 5.40 -3.10
N ILE A 229 -35.84 5.54 -4.41
CA ILE A 229 -37.07 5.94 -5.13
C ILE A 229 -37.73 4.73 -5.79
N GLN A 230 -36.95 3.98 -6.58
CA GLN A 230 -37.43 2.90 -7.44
C GLN A 230 -36.26 1.96 -7.75
N GLY A 231 -36.52 0.66 -7.87
CA GLY A 231 -35.49 -0.33 -8.24
C GLY A 231 -35.99 -1.76 -8.17
N ASN A 232 -35.16 -2.70 -8.62
CA ASN A 232 -35.44 -4.13 -8.66
C ASN A 232 -34.46 -4.87 -7.73
N ASP A 233 -34.99 -5.58 -6.72
CA ASP A 233 -34.27 -6.42 -5.75
C ASP A 233 -32.93 -5.84 -5.23
N LEU A 234 -32.92 -4.54 -4.89
CA LEU A 234 -31.73 -3.86 -4.40
C LEU A 234 -31.29 -4.42 -3.04
N LYS A 235 -30.03 -4.87 -2.95
CA LYS A 235 -29.37 -5.28 -1.70
C LYS A 235 -28.06 -4.53 -1.51
N ILE A 236 -27.77 -4.16 -0.27
CA ILE A 236 -26.58 -3.38 0.10
C ILE A 236 -25.85 -4.06 1.26
N ASP A 237 -24.52 -4.01 1.21
CA ASP A 237 -23.63 -4.32 2.33
C ASP A 237 -23.33 -3.02 3.09
N GLU A 238 -23.77 -2.96 4.35
CA GLU A 238 -23.60 -1.80 5.25
C GLU A 238 -22.50 -2.05 6.31
N SER A 239 -21.72 -3.13 6.20
CA SER A 239 -20.72 -3.54 7.20
C SER A 239 -19.66 -2.48 7.49
N SER A 240 -19.33 -1.63 6.51
CA SER A 240 -18.47 -0.44 6.67
C SER A 240 -18.97 0.58 7.71
N LEU A 241 -20.26 0.54 8.06
CA LEU A 241 -20.93 1.45 8.99
C LEU A 241 -21.52 0.74 10.21
N THR A 242 -22.11 -0.45 10.04
CA THR A 242 -22.76 -1.21 11.13
C THR A 242 -21.85 -2.24 11.78
N GLY A 243 -20.82 -2.71 11.08
CA GLY A 243 -20.05 -3.90 11.44
C GLY A 243 -20.77 -5.23 11.17
N GLU A 244 -22.01 -5.21 10.68
CA GLU A 244 -22.80 -6.40 10.34
C GLU A 244 -22.65 -6.74 8.85
N SER A 245 -22.22 -7.96 8.54
CA SER A 245 -21.92 -8.41 7.16
C SER A 245 -23.13 -8.90 6.35
N ASP A 246 -24.35 -8.75 6.88
CA ASP A 246 -25.57 -9.25 6.24
C ASP A 246 -26.13 -8.26 5.22
N GLN A 247 -26.63 -8.79 4.09
CA GLN A 247 -27.11 -7.98 2.98
C GLN A 247 -28.50 -7.40 3.26
N VAL A 248 -28.57 -6.09 3.48
CA VAL A 248 -29.83 -5.37 3.73
C VAL A 248 -30.60 -5.19 2.42
N ARG A 249 -31.81 -5.77 2.33
CA ARG A 249 -32.76 -5.51 1.23
C ARG A 249 -33.38 -4.12 1.40
N LYS A 250 -33.24 -3.26 0.38
CA LYS A 250 -33.75 -1.88 0.39
C LYS A 250 -35.05 -1.77 -0.40
N SER A 251 -36.03 -1.05 0.14
CA SER A 251 -37.31 -0.76 -0.54
C SER A 251 -38.04 0.43 0.12
N VAL A 252 -38.91 1.09 -0.64
CA VAL A 252 -39.65 2.30 -0.19
C VAL A 252 -40.48 2.04 1.10
N ASP A 253 -41.02 0.83 1.25
CA ASP A 253 -41.93 0.47 2.35
C ASP A 253 -41.26 -0.11 3.60
N LYS A 254 -39.99 -0.58 3.50
CA LYS A 254 -39.27 -1.18 4.64
C LYS A 254 -38.05 -0.38 5.06
N ASP A 255 -37.19 -0.05 4.12
CA ASP A 255 -35.94 0.67 4.38
C ASP A 255 -35.48 1.39 3.10
N PRO A 256 -35.84 2.68 2.94
CA PRO A 256 -35.40 3.49 1.83
C PRO A 256 -34.04 4.17 2.06
N MET A 257 -33.34 3.91 3.18
CA MET A 257 -32.06 4.56 3.49
C MET A 257 -30.93 3.99 2.63
N LEU A 258 -30.15 4.88 1.99
CA LEU A 258 -28.99 4.54 1.20
C LEU A 258 -27.81 5.41 1.65
N LEU A 259 -26.68 4.80 2.00
CA LEU A 259 -25.64 5.45 2.80
C LEU A 259 -24.30 5.53 2.06
N SER A 260 -23.66 6.70 2.08
CA SER A 260 -22.30 6.88 1.59
C SER A 260 -21.33 5.90 2.25
N GLY A 261 -20.43 5.29 1.48
CA GLY A 261 -19.48 4.29 1.99
C GLY A 261 -20.01 2.85 2.03
N THR A 262 -21.25 2.60 1.56
CA THR A 262 -21.83 1.26 1.45
C THR A 262 -21.83 0.74 0.01
N HIS A 263 -21.90 -0.58 -0.18
CA HIS A 263 -21.72 -1.23 -1.48
C HIS A 263 -22.98 -1.93 -1.97
N VAL A 264 -23.33 -1.76 -3.26
CA VAL A 264 -24.49 -2.43 -3.86
C VAL A 264 -24.13 -3.88 -4.24
N MET A 265 -24.71 -4.85 -3.51
CA MET A 265 -24.40 -6.28 -3.65
C MET A 265 -25.36 -7.05 -4.55
N GLU A 266 -26.57 -6.54 -4.78
CA GLU A 266 -27.51 -7.09 -5.77
C GLU A 266 -28.47 -6.02 -6.29
N GLY A 267 -29.05 -6.24 -7.47
CA GLY A 267 -30.10 -5.40 -8.02
C GLY A 267 -29.63 -4.08 -8.66
N SER A 268 -30.58 -3.16 -8.83
CA SER A 268 -30.35 -1.80 -9.31
C SER A 268 -31.52 -0.88 -8.96
N GLY A 269 -31.32 0.43 -9.03
CA GLY A 269 -32.35 1.42 -8.74
C GLY A 269 -31.97 2.87 -9.00
N ARG A 270 -32.75 3.78 -8.43
CA ARG A 270 -32.57 5.23 -8.41
C ARG A 270 -32.68 5.76 -6.99
N MET A 271 -31.84 6.73 -6.64
CA MET A 271 -31.92 7.44 -5.37
C MET A 271 -31.85 8.95 -5.54
N VAL A 272 -32.53 9.70 -4.69
CA VAL A 272 -32.30 11.16 -4.55
C VAL A 272 -31.26 11.39 -3.47
N VAL A 273 -30.22 12.18 -3.79
CA VAL A 273 -29.14 12.53 -2.86
C VAL A 273 -29.67 13.52 -1.81
N THR A 274 -29.46 13.21 -0.53
CA THR A 274 -29.93 14.00 0.63
C THR A 274 -28.80 14.67 1.39
N ALA A 275 -27.65 14.01 1.55
CA ALA A 275 -26.48 14.56 2.25
C ALA A 275 -25.16 14.18 1.57
N VAL A 276 -24.19 15.11 1.59
CA VAL A 276 -22.93 15.03 0.83
C VAL A 276 -21.73 15.45 1.69
N GLY A 277 -20.54 14.92 1.39
CA GLY A 277 -19.28 15.30 2.02
C GLY A 277 -19.32 15.14 3.54
N VAL A 278 -18.87 16.15 4.29
CA VAL A 278 -18.86 16.15 5.77
C VAL A 278 -20.24 16.06 6.42
N ASN A 279 -21.33 16.25 5.66
CA ASN A 279 -22.71 16.16 6.15
C ASN A 279 -23.31 14.75 6.01
N SER A 280 -22.64 13.84 5.30
CA SER A 280 -23.06 12.43 5.20
C SER A 280 -22.65 11.64 6.45
N GLN A 281 -23.27 10.49 6.69
CA GLN A 281 -22.95 9.62 7.84
C GLN A 281 -21.47 9.24 7.88
N THR A 282 -20.90 8.81 6.75
CA THR A 282 -19.45 8.54 6.62
C THR A 282 -18.62 9.80 6.82
N GLY A 283 -19.06 10.96 6.33
CA GLY A 283 -18.38 12.25 6.53
C GLY A 283 -18.34 12.70 8.00
N ILE A 284 -19.41 12.48 8.75
CA ILE A 284 -19.50 12.76 10.19
C ILE A 284 -18.52 11.85 10.95
N ILE A 285 -18.56 10.54 10.71
CA ILE A 285 -17.66 9.55 11.34
C ILE A 285 -16.20 9.90 11.03
N PHE A 286 -15.86 10.19 9.77
CA PHE A 286 -14.50 10.54 9.37
C PHE A 286 -14.02 11.87 9.99
N THR A 287 -14.92 12.83 10.19
CA THR A 287 -14.61 14.11 10.86
C THR A 287 -14.32 13.90 12.35
N LEU A 288 -15.11 13.05 13.04
CA LEU A 288 -14.89 12.69 14.45
C LEU A 288 -13.55 11.95 14.64
N LEU A 289 -13.29 10.91 13.83
CA LEU A 289 -12.01 10.19 13.82
C LEU A 289 -10.82 11.09 13.43
N GLY A 290 -11.05 12.06 12.54
CA GLY A 290 -10.06 13.05 12.12
C GLY A 290 -9.63 13.97 13.26
N ALA A 291 -10.58 14.39 14.09
CA ALA A 291 -10.40 15.35 15.19
C ALA A 291 -9.86 14.74 16.49
N GLY A 292 -10.30 13.52 16.86
CA GLY A 292 -9.92 12.88 18.13
C GLY A 292 -8.40 12.80 18.35
N GLY A 293 -7.65 12.53 17.27
CA GLY A 293 -6.19 12.38 17.31
C GLY A 293 -5.35 13.62 17.68
N GLU A 294 -5.95 14.80 17.87
CA GLU A 294 -5.22 15.99 18.36
C GLU A 294 -5.75 16.55 19.71
N GLU A 295 -6.90 16.08 20.19
CA GLU A 295 -7.46 16.51 21.48
C GLU A 295 -7.15 15.56 22.64
N GLU A 296 -7.11 14.23 22.41
CA GLU A 296 -6.88 13.27 23.50
C GLU A 296 -5.50 13.45 24.14
N GLU A 297 -4.43 13.61 23.36
CA GLU A 297 -3.06 13.86 23.86
C GLU A 297 -2.91 15.16 24.70
N LYS A 298 -3.90 16.07 24.62
CA LYS A 298 -3.97 17.32 25.40
C LYS A 298 -4.89 17.18 26.61
N LYS A 299 -6.01 16.43 26.50
CA LYS A 299 -6.94 16.18 27.61
C LYS A 299 -6.35 15.21 28.65
N ASP A 300 -5.64 14.16 28.23
CA ASP A 300 -5.05 13.17 29.16
C ASP A 300 -3.90 13.74 30.02
N LYS A 301 -3.39 14.94 29.67
CA LYS A 301 -2.43 15.73 30.48
C LYS A 301 -3.09 16.72 31.46
N LYS A 302 -4.42 16.81 31.50
CA LYS A 302 -5.17 17.64 32.47
C LYS A 302 -6.25 16.88 33.25
N ALA A 303 -6.75 15.75 32.76
CA ALA A 303 -7.81 14.97 33.43
C ALA A 303 -7.34 14.05 34.58
N LYS A 304 -6.04 14.04 34.92
CA LYS A 304 -5.48 13.23 36.03
C LYS A 304 -5.31 14.01 37.34
N GLN A 305 -6.31 14.84 37.67
CA GLN A 305 -6.57 15.28 39.04
C GLN A 305 -8.06 15.59 39.22
N GLN A 306 -8.60 15.09 40.34
CA GLN A 306 -9.98 15.20 40.84
C GLN A 306 -11.07 14.37 40.13
N ASP A 307 -11.78 13.65 41.02
CA ASP A 307 -13.17 13.22 41.03
C ASP A 307 -13.73 12.31 39.92
N GLY A 308 -14.43 11.26 40.36
CA GLY A 308 -15.20 10.37 39.51
C GLY A 308 -16.55 10.04 40.14
N ALA A 309 -17.62 10.13 39.35
CA ALA A 309 -18.93 9.59 39.66
C ALA A 309 -19.74 9.33 38.37
N ALA A 310 -20.36 8.15 38.30
CA ALA A 310 -21.49 7.75 37.46
C ALA A 310 -21.76 8.45 36.10
N ALA A 311 -21.49 7.72 35.02
CA ALA A 311 -22.35 7.68 33.82
C ALA A 311 -22.46 6.21 33.35
N MET A 312 -23.56 5.83 32.69
CA MET A 312 -23.92 4.43 32.45
C MET A 312 -24.12 4.15 30.95
N GLU A 313 -23.23 3.37 30.34
CA GLU A 313 -23.35 2.94 28.94
C GLU A 313 -24.08 1.59 28.82
N MET A 314 -24.89 1.44 27.77
CA MET A 314 -25.66 0.24 27.50
C MET A 314 -24.84 -0.80 26.74
N GLN A 315 -24.85 -2.06 27.20
CA GLN A 315 -24.32 -3.20 26.45
C GLN A 315 -25.44 -3.86 25.63
N PRO A 316 -25.24 -4.17 24.34
CA PRO A 316 -26.14 -5.05 23.59
C PRO A 316 -26.13 -6.46 24.19
N LEU A 317 -27.32 -7.05 24.41
CA LEU A 317 -27.42 -8.41 24.95
C LEU A 317 -26.97 -9.44 23.91
N LYS A 318 -26.10 -10.36 24.31
CA LYS A 318 -25.90 -11.62 23.59
C LYS A 318 -26.94 -12.64 24.06
N SER A 319 -27.79 -13.09 23.14
CA SER A 319 -28.61 -14.29 23.33
C SER A 319 -27.72 -15.51 23.51
N ALA A 320 -28.13 -16.44 24.38
CA ALA A 320 -27.33 -17.59 24.76
C ALA A 320 -27.83 -18.90 24.14
N GLU A 321 -26.89 -19.64 23.54
CA GLU A 321 -26.91 -21.10 23.47
C GLU A 321 -25.45 -21.58 23.60
N GLY A 322 -25.21 -22.71 24.27
CA GLY A 322 -23.94 -22.97 24.96
C GLY A 322 -23.09 -24.13 24.43
N GLY A 323 -21.79 -24.07 24.75
CA GLY A 323 -20.81 -25.14 24.55
C GLY A 323 -19.39 -24.66 24.88
N ASP A 324 -18.78 -25.21 25.92
CA ASP A 324 -17.42 -24.84 26.37
C ASP A 324 -16.32 -25.41 25.45
N ALA A 325 -15.45 -24.53 24.96
CA ALA A 325 -14.08 -24.83 24.52
C ALA A 325 -13.25 -23.53 24.47
N ASP A 326 -11.94 -23.61 24.70
CA ASP A 326 -11.03 -22.46 24.70
C ASP A 326 -10.96 -21.72 23.36
N ASP A 327 -10.97 -20.37 23.38
CA ASP A 327 -9.89 -19.60 22.75
C ASP A 327 -9.80 -18.13 23.21
N LYS A 328 -8.58 -17.61 23.39
CA LYS A 328 -8.31 -16.18 23.71
C LYS A 328 -8.08 -15.35 22.44
N LYS A 329 -9.08 -15.27 21.56
CA LYS A 329 -9.01 -14.38 20.39
C LYS A 329 -9.70 -13.04 20.63
N LYS A 330 -8.95 -12.07 21.18
CA LYS A 330 -9.29 -10.65 21.03
C LYS A 330 -9.25 -10.29 19.55
N ALA A 331 -10.27 -9.59 19.06
CA ALA A 331 -10.33 -9.14 17.68
C ALA A 331 -9.23 -8.09 17.41
N ASN A 332 -8.14 -8.52 16.76
CA ASN A 332 -7.09 -7.61 16.31
C ASN A 332 -7.60 -6.81 15.10
N MET A 333 -8.04 -5.58 15.34
CA MET A 333 -8.35 -4.61 14.29
C MET A 333 -7.10 -4.43 13.40
N HIS A 334 -7.23 -4.72 12.10
CA HIS A 334 -6.09 -4.86 11.18
C HIS A 334 -5.17 -3.63 11.17
N LYS A 335 -4.01 -3.73 11.84
CA LYS A 335 -2.87 -2.85 11.58
C LYS A 335 -2.39 -3.10 10.14
N LYS A 336 -2.06 -2.03 9.42
CA LYS A 336 -1.36 -2.14 8.12
C LYS A 336 0.01 -2.77 8.35
N GLU A 337 0.31 -3.86 7.64
CA GLU A 337 1.65 -4.45 7.63
C GLU A 337 2.65 -3.44 7.03
N LYS A 338 3.86 -3.35 7.60
CA LYS A 338 4.95 -2.56 7.02
C LYS A 338 5.59 -3.35 5.87
N SER A 339 6.14 -2.68 4.85
CA SER A 339 6.72 -3.38 3.68
C SER A 339 7.87 -4.31 4.08
N VAL A 340 8.01 -5.43 3.36
CA VAL A 340 9.01 -6.47 3.65
C VAL A 340 10.44 -5.92 3.58
N LEU A 341 10.74 -5.10 2.58
CA LEU A 341 12.05 -4.45 2.44
C LEU A 341 12.28 -3.38 3.53
N GLN A 342 11.23 -2.63 3.91
CA GLN A 342 11.33 -1.65 4.99
C GLN A 342 11.71 -2.30 6.32
N GLY A 343 11.07 -3.43 6.68
CA GLY A 343 11.42 -4.19 7.89
C GLY A 343 12.87 -4.66 7.91
N LYS A 344 13.36 -5.22 6.79
CA LYS A 344 14.77 -5.63 6.64
C LYS A 344 15.75 -4.48 6.77
N LEU A 345 15.42 -3.32 6.20
CA LEU A 345 16.25 -2.12 6.25
C LEU A 345 16.33 -1.53 7.65
N THR A 346 15.23 -1.53 8.42
CA THR A 346 15.26 -1.15 9.84
C THR A 346 16.16 -2.09 10.65
N LYS A 347 16.03 -3.42 10.48
CA LYS A 347 16.88 -4.41 11.17
C LYS A 347 18.37 -4.23 10.81
N LEU A 348 18.68 -3.89 9.55
CA LEU A 348 20.04 -3.55 9.10
C LEU A 348 20.56 -2.22 9.69
N ALA A 349 19.77 -1.15 9.64
CA ALA A 349 20.16 0.18 10.15
C ALA A 349 20.44 0.15 11.65
N VAL A 350 19.64 -0.58 12.44
CA VAL A 350 19.88 -0.78 13.88
C VAL A 350 21.16 -1.56 14.15
N GLN A 351 21.49 -2.58 13.35
CA GLN A 351 22.76 -3.31 13.47
C GLN A 351 23.97 -2.41 13.16
N ILE A 352 23.88 -1.62 12.09
CA ILE A 352 24.92 -0.66 11.69
C ILE A 352 25.10 0.42 12.77
N GLY A 353 24.02 1.01 13.28
CA GLY A 353 24.07 2.02 14.34
C GLY A 353 24.67 1.49 15.64
N LYS A 354 24.35 0.25 16.04
CA LYS A 354 25.00 -0.41 17.20
C LYS A 354 26.50 -0.58 16.98
N ALA A 355 26.94 -0.99 15.79
CA ALA A 355 28.37 -1.12 15.46
C ALA A 355 29.08 0.25 15.42
N GLY A 356 28.46 1.27 14.82
CA GLY A 356 28.96 2.64 14.76
C GLY A 356 29.15 3.27 16.14
N LEU A 357 28.19 3.08 17.06
CA LEU A 357 28.28 3.55 18.44
C LEU A 357 29.44 2.90 19.20
N VAL A 358 29.68 1.60 19.01
CA VAL A 358 30.81 0.89 19.62
C VAL A 358 32.15 1.40 19.06
N MET A 359 32.28 1.55 17.73
CA MET A 359 33.49 2.09 17.10
C MET A 359 33.77 3.53 17.52
N SER A 360 32.74 4.38 17.58
CA SER A 360 32.82 5.76 18.08
C SER A 360 33.34 5.80 19.52
N ALA A 361 32.73 5.03 20.43
CA ALA A 361 33.14 4.98 21.84
C ALA A 361 34.59 4.49 22.01
N ILE A 362 35.00 3.44 21.27
CA ILE A 362 36.38 2.94 21.29
C ILE A 362 37.35 4.01 20.77
N THR A 363 36.99 4.75 19.71
CA THR A 363 37.83 5.84 19.16
C THR A 363 38.08 6.93 20.22
N VAL A 364 37.03 7.39 20.91
CA VAL A 364 37.15 8.40 21.98
C VAL A 364 38.01 7.87 23.13
N ILE A 365 37.79 6.63 23.57
CA ILE A 365 38.56 6.01 24.66
C ILE A 365 40.06 5.90 24.30
N ILE A 366 40.39 5.50 23.07
CA ILE A 366 41.79 5.42 22.61
C ILE A 366 42.44 6.81 22.57
N LEU A 367 41.78 7.81 21.99
CA LEU A 367 42.29 9.19 21.94
C LEU A 367 42.54 9.77 23.34
N VAL A 368 41.58 9.60 24.26
CA VAL A 368 41.68 10.05 25.66
C VAL A 368 42.82 9.36 26.39
N LEU A 369 42.95 8.02 26.26
CA LEU A 369 44.02 7.25 26.91
C LEU A 369 45.40 7.59 26.32
N TYR A 370 45.53 7.69 25.00
CA TYR A 370 46.79 8.06 24.35
C TYR A 370 47.26 9.44 24.81
N PHE A 371 46.38 10.45 24.73
CA PHE A 371 46.72 11.83 25.11
C PHE A 371 47.10 11.94 26.60
N THR A 372 46.37 11.27 27.49
CA THR A 372 46.64 11.34 28.94
C THR A 372 47.91 10.57 29.34
N VAL A 373 48.15 9.39 28.76
CA VAL A 373 49.39 8.63 29.00
C VAL A 373 50.61 9.38 28.46
N ASP A 374 50.55 9.87 27.22
CA ASP A 374 51.67 10.59 26.63
C ASP A 374 51.98 11.90 27.37
N THR A 375 50.97 12.74 27.64
CA THR A 375 51.17 14.06 28.27
C THR A 375 51.61 13.95 29.74
N PHE A 376 50.91 13.14 30.54
CA PHE A 376 51.07 13.13 32.00
C PHE A 376 51.99 12.02 32.52
N VAL A 377 52.16 10.90 31.80
CA VAL A 377 52.97 9.74 32.25
C VAL A 377 54.32 9.66 31.53
N VAL A 378 54.33 9.81 30.20
CA VAL A 378 55.57 9.75 29.39
C VAL A 378 56.32 11.08 29.47
N ASN A 379 55.67 12.17 29.05
CA ASN A 379 56.24 13.53 29.05
C ASN A 379 56.22 14.20 30.43
N LYS A 380 55.55 13.60 31.43
CA LYS A 380 55.54 14.01 32.85
C LYS A 380 55.18 15.47 33.10
N LYS A 381 54.37 16.09 32.22
CA LYS A 381 53.91 17.47 32.45
C LYS A 381 52.97 17.50 33.68
N PRO A 382 53.17 18.39 34.66
CA PRO A 382 52.27 18.50 35.80
C PRO A 382 50.91 19.09 35.40
N TRP A 383 49.83 18.69 36.07
CA TRP A 383 48.51 19.31 35.87
C TRP A 383 48.48 20.70 36.55
N LEU A 384 48.78 21.73 35.78
CA LEU A 384 48.66 23.12 36.19
C LEU A 384 47.21 23.61 36.04
N PRO A 385 46.59 24.25 37.06
CA PRO A 385 45.23 24.78 36.95
C PRO A 385 45.06 25.73 35.76
N GLU A 386 46.04 26.60 35.50
CA GLU A 386 46.07 27.57 34.41
C GLU A 386 45.93 26.94 33.02
N CYS A 387 46.55 25.77 32.78
CA CYS A 387 46.47 25.08 31.48
C CYS A 387 45.21 24.21 31.31
N THR A 388 44.35 24.10 32.34
CA THR A 388 43.15 23.24 32.32
C THR A 388 42.20 23.49 31.15
N PRO A 389 41.93 24.74 30.71
CA PRO A 389 41.05 25.00 29.57
C PRO A 389 41.56 24.36 28.27
N VAL A 390 42.87 24.35 28.05
CA VAL A 390 43.51 23.75 26.87
C VAL A 390 43.32 22.23 26.88
N TYR A 391 43.53 21.57 28.03
CA TYR A 391 43.27 20.13 28.15
C TYR A 391 41.80 19.78 27.93
N VAL A 392 40.85 20.60 28.40
CA VAL A 392 39.42 20.46 28.11
C VAL A 392 39.12 20.62 26.62
N GLN A 393 39.78 21.55 25.93
CA GLN A 393 39.64 21.74 24.49
C GLN A 393 40.09 20.51 23.68
N TYR A 394 41.18 19.84 24.08
CA TYR A 394 41.58 18.55 23.49
C TYR A 394 40.54 17.46 23.73
N PHE A 395 39.97 17.33 24.94
CA PHE A 395 38.91 16.36 25.21
C PHE A 395 37.64 16.62 24.38
N VAL A 396 37.27 17.89 24.16
CA VAL A 396 36.16 18.26 23.27
C VAL A 396 36.48 17.93 21.81
N LYS A 397 37.71 18.16 21.32
CA LYS A 397 38.15 17.73 19.98
C LYS A 397 38.02 16.20 19.80
N PHE A 398 38.47 15.41 20.78
CA PHE A 398 38.33 13.94 20.72
C PHE A 398 36.86 13.49 20.75
N PHE A 399 36.00 14.17 21.52
CA PHE A 399 34.56 13.91 21.52
C PHE A 399 33.92 14.24 20.16
N ILE A 400 34.29 15.36 19.53
CA ILE A 400 33.81 15.75 18.18
C ILE A 400 34.25 14.73 17.12
N ILE A 401 35.49 14.21 17.20
CA ILE A 401 35.94 13.10 16.33
C ILE A 401 35.05 11.86 16.55
N GLY A 402 34.75 11.51 17.81
CA GLY A 402 33.83 10.43 18.15
C GLY A 402 32.43 10.60 17.57
N VAL A 403 31.83 11.79 17.71
CA VAL A 403 30.51 12.11 17.14
C VAL A 403 30.56 12.09 15.60
N THR A 404 31.63 12.58 14.98
CA THR A 404 31.83 12.52 13.52
C THR A 404 31.89 11.08 13.01
N VAL A 405 32.60 10.20 13.72
CA VAL A 405 32.63 8.74 13.44
C VAL A 405 31.24 8.13 13.58
N LEU A 406 30.44 8.53 14.57
CA LEU A 406 29.07 8.04 14.76
C LEU A 406 28.15 8.49 13.62
N VAL A 407 28.17 9.78 13.26
CA VAL A 407 27.34 10.36 12.19
C VAL A 407 27.60 9.66 10.85
N VAL A 408 28.86 9.45 10.47
CA VAL A 408 29.19 8.75 9.21
C VAL A 408 29.00 7.23 9.30
N ALA A 409 28.98 6.65 10.50
CA ALA A 409 28.62 5.25 10.68
C ALA A 409 27.12 4.99 10.53
N VAL A 410 26.24 5.96 10.82
CA VAL A 410 24.76 5.82 10.78
C VAL A 410 24.21 6.29 9.42
N PRO A 411 23.71 5.40 8.55
CA PRO A 411 23.16 5.78 7.26
C PRO A 411 21.69 6.22 7.38
N GLU A 412 21.49 7.50 7.74
CA GLU A 412 20.19 8.13 8.00
C GLU A 412 19.20 7.98 6.82
N GLY A 413 19.68 8.05 5.58
CA GLY A 413 18.90 7.97 4.35
C GLY A 413 18.48 6.58 3.88
N LEU A 414 18.76 5.49 4.63
CA LEU A 414 18.26 4.16 4.26
C LEU A 414 16.72 4.10 4.10
N PRO A 415 15.88 4.63 5.02
CA PRO A 415 14.43 4.68 4.84
C PRO A 415 14.00 5.70 3.77
N LEU A 416 14.77 6.77 3.62
CA LEU A 416 14.52 7.82 2.62
C LEU A 416 14.68 7.27 1.19
N ALA A 417 15.74 6.51 0.93
CA ALA A 417 16.02 5.89 -0.37
C ALA A 417 14.90 4.95 -0.85
N VAL A 418 14.31 4.17 0.05
CA VAL A 418 13.11 3.35 -0.26
C VAL A 418 11.98 4.25 -0.71
N THR A 419 11.69 5.28 0.08
CA THR A 419 10.53 6.14 -0.14
C THR A 419 10.68 6.97 -1.42
N ILE A 420 11.89 7.42 -1.76
CA ILE A 420 12.21 8.10 -3.02
C ILE A 420 12.08 7.13 -4.21
N SER A 421 12.72 5.95 -4.15
CA SER A 421 12.66 4.96 -5.24
C SER A 421 11.22 4.57 -5.56
N LEU A 422 10.41 4.39 -4.52
CA LEU A 422 9.04 3.94 -4.64
C LEU A 422 8.09 5.08 -5.06
N ALA A 423 8.21 6.29 -4.50
CA ALA A 423 7.42 7.45 -4.97
C ALA A 423 7.69 7.79 -6.45
N TYR A 424 8.96 7.72 -6.87
CA TYR A 424 9.34 7.87 -8.27
C TYR A 424 8.79 6.74 -9.14
N SER A 425 8.90 5.49 -8.69
CA SER A 425 8.41 4.32 -9.43
C SER A 425 6.89 4.33 -9.58
N VAL A 426 6.13 4.63 -8.52
CA VAL A 426 4.65 4.76 -8.59
C VAL A 426 4.24 5.87 -9.57
N LYS A 427 4.91 7.03 -9.54
CA LYS A 427 4.67 8.13 -10.50
C LYS A 427 4.95 7.74 -11.96
N LYS A 428 5.83 6.77 -12.20
CA LYS A 428 6.10 6.22 -13.54
C LYS A 428 5.14 5.09 -13.89
N MET A 429 4.81 4.20 -12.96
CA MET A 429 3.79 3.16 -13.09
C MET A 429 2.43 3.75 -13.49
N MET A 430 2.04 4.90 -12.93
CA MET A 430 0.83 5.62 -13.33
C MET A 430 0.86 6.07 -14.80
N LYS A 431 2.04 6.38 -15.37
CA LYS A 431 2.19 6.64 -16.82
C LYS A 431 2.17 5.34 -17.65
N ASP A 432 2.53 4.23 -17.02
CA ASP A 432 2.44 2.86 -17.55
C ASP A 432 1.08 2.18 -17.23
N ASN A 433 0.02 2.98 -17.04
CA ASN A 433 -1.37 2.56 -16.79
C ASN A 433 -1.61 1.72 -15.50
N ASN A 434 -0.66 1.76 -14.57
CA ASN A 434 -0.75 1.10 -13.26
C ASN A 434 -0.92 2.14 -12.14
N LEU A 435 -2.14 2.36 -11.67
CA LEU A 435 -2.46 3.27 -10.58
C LEU A 435 -2.33 2.55 -9.23
N VAL A 436 -1.19 2.72 -8.57
CA VAL A 436 -0.89 2.09 -7.26
C VAL A 436 -1.58 2.86 -6.13
N ARG A 437 -2.49 2.20 -5.39
CA ARG A 437 -3.17 2.72 -4.19
C ARG A 437 -2.37 2.42 -2.91
N HIS A 438 -1.75 1.25 -2.83
CA HIS A 438 -0.97 0.81 -1.68
C HIS A 438 0.50 0.63 -2.07
N LEU A 439 1.35 1.43 -1.43
CA LEU A 439 2.71 1.73 -1.88
C LEU A 439 3.61 0.48 -1.84
N ASP A 440 3.52 -0.24 -0.74
CA ASP A 440 4.15 -1.53 -0.45
C ASP A 440 3.88 -2.60 -1.52
N ALA A 441 2.68 -2.63 -2.13
CA ALA A 441 2.37 -3.56 -3.21
C ALA A 441 3.27 -3.40 -4.45
N CYS A 442 3.83 -2.20 -4.69
CA CYS A 442 4.83 -1.96 -5.73
C CYS A 442 6.10 -2.80 -5.51
N GLU A 443 6.58 -2.90 -4.26
CA GLU A 443 7.72 -3.76 -3.88
C GLU A 443 7.32 -5.24 -3.96
N THR A 444 6.19 -5.60 -3.34
CA THR A 444 5.71 -6.98 -3.24
C THR A 444 5.53 -7.64 -4.61
N MET A 445 5.00 -6.91 -5.59
CA MET A 445 4.81 -7.43 -6.95
C MET A 445 6.13 -7.83 -7.65
N GLY A 446 7.27 -7.23 -7.25
CA GLY A 446 8.58 -7.64 -7.75
C GLY A 446 8.95 -9.10 -7.42
N ASN A 447 8.37 -9.63 -6.33
CA ASN A 447 8.59 -10.98 -5.84
C ASN A 447 7.49 -11.99 -6.21
N ALA A 448 6.45 -11.58 -6.95
CA ALA A 448 5.34 -12.45 -7.33
C ALA A 448 5.80 -13.79 -7.94
N THR A 449 5.23 -14.89 -7.45
CA THR A 449 5.47 -16.27 -7.92
C THR A 449 4.25 -16.87 -8.59
N ALA A 450 3.05 -16.40 -8.24
CA ALA A 450 1.78 -16.82 -8.84
C ALA A 450 0.91 -15.60 -9.18
N ILE A 451 0.17 -15.69 -10.30
CA ILE A 451 -0.92 -14.76 -10.64
C ILE A 451 -2.19 -15.61 -10.79
N CYS A 452 -3.17 -15.40 -9.91
CA CYS A 452 -4.51 -15.97 -10.01
C CYS A 452 -5.43 -14.95 -10.68
N SER A 453 -5.73 -15.15 -11.97
CA SER A 453 -6.47 -14.21 -12.81
C SER A 453 -7.91 -14.69 -13.04
N ASP A 454 -8.91 -13.82 -12.93
CA ASP A 454 -10.18 -14.10 -13.63
C ASP A 454 -9.96 -14.06 -15.15
N LYS A 455 -10.89 -14.67 -15.88
CA LYS A 455 -10.96 -14.73 -17.33
C LYS A 455 -11.65 -13.48 -17.89
N THR A 456 -12.79 -13.10 -17.32
CA THR A 456 -13.66 -12.01 -17.79
C THR A 456 -13.03 -10.66 -17.43
N GLY A 457 -13.14 -9.68 -18.31
CA GLY A 457 -12.56 -8.34 -18.11
C GLY A 457 -11.03 -8.29 -18.22
N THR A 458 -10.34 -9.23 -17.58
CA THR A 458 -8.87 -9.28 -17.51
C THR A 458 -8.24 -9.93 -18.75
N LEU A 459 -8.48 -11.22 -18.98
CA LEU A 459 -7.82 -11.98 -20.08
C LEU A 459 -8.59 -11.84 -21.40
N THR A 460 -9.91 -11.68 -21.30
CA THR A 460 -10.81 -11.43 -22.42
C THR A 460 -11.27 -9.97 -22.45
N THR A 461 -11.90 -9.56 -23.56
CA THR A 461 -12.30 -8.16 -23.78
C THR A 461 -13.55 -7.69 -23.04
N ASN A 462 -14.31 -8.60 -22.38
CA ASN A 462 -15.67 -8.36 -21.89
C ASN A 462 -16.61 -7.79 -22.98
N ARG A 463 -16.43 -8.30 -24.20
CA ARG A 463 -17.16 -7.91 -25.42
C ARG A 463 -17.52 -9.18 -26.18
N MET A 464 -18.75 -9.64 -26.02
CA MET A 464 -19.25 -10.81 -26.75
C MET A 464 -19.29 -10.53 -28.26
N THR A 465 -18.81 -11.47 -29.06
CA THR A 465 -18.80 -11.45 -30.53
C THR A 465 -19.20 -12.80 -31.09
N VAL A 466 -20.00 -12.84 -32.17
CA VAL A 466 -20.22 -14.07 -32.94
C VAL A 466 -18.94 -14.41 -33.70
N VAL A 467 -18.44 -15.64 -33.55
CA VAL A 467 -17.25 -16.13 -34.27
C VAL A 467 -17.60 -17.25 -35.24
N GLN A 468 -18.57 -18.11 -34.90
CA GLN A 468 -19.05 -19.18 -35.76
C GLN A 468 -20.56 -19.06 -35.99
N ALA A 469 -21.05 -19.47 -37.16
CA ALA A 469 -22.46 -19.43 -37.51
C ALA A 469 -22.89 -20.66 -38.32
N TYR A 470 -24.09 -21.17 -38.07
CA TYR A 470 -24.77 -22.18 -38.86
C TYR A 470 -25.98 -21.54 -39.55
N ILE A 471 -25.89 -21.35 -40.87
CA ILE A 471 -26.87 -20.65 -41.70
C ILE A 471 -27.02 -21.39 -43.02
N GLY A 472 -28.26 -21.64 -43.47
CA GLY A 472 -28.53 -22.20 -44.80
C GLY A 472 -27.84 -23.53 -45.06
N ASP A 473 -27.88 -24.44 -44.08
CA ASP A 473 -27.19 -25.75 -44.05
C ASP A 473 -25.66 -25.76 -43.94
N VAL A 474 -24.99 -24.59 -43.87
CA VAL A 474 -23.52 -24.47 -43.80
C VAL A 474 -23.06 -24.06 -42.40
N HIS A 475 -22.06 -24.76 -41.86
CA HIS A 475 -21.32 -24.36 -40.64
C HIS A 475 -20.10 -23.52 -41.03
N TYR A 476 -20.22 -22.21 -40.86
CA TYR A 476 -19.12 -21.26 -41.00
C TYR A 476 -18.35 -21.16 -39.68
N LYS A 477 -17.02 -21.35 -39.74
CA LYS A 477 -16.10 -21.24 -38.58
C LYS A 477 -15.55 -19.83 -38.35
N GLU A 478 -15.82 -18.93 -39.28
CA GLU A 478 -15.56 -17.50 -39.24
C GLU A 478 -16.85 -16.80 -39.70
N ILE A 479 -16.92 -15.47 -39.64
CA ILE A 479 -18.11 -14.72 -40.08
C ILE A 479 -18.23 -14.86 -41.62
N PRO A 480 -19.37 -15.33 -42.16
CA PRO A 480 -19.57 -15.47 -43.61
C PRO A 480 -19.63 -14.12 -44.33
N ASP A 481 -19.16 -14.08 -45.57
CA ASP A 481 -19.38 -12.94 -46.46
C ASP A 481 -20.90 -12.71 -46.70
N PRO A 482 -21.38 -11.46 -46.75
CA PRO A 482 -22.80 -11.18 -46.93
C PRO A 482 -23.40 -11.77 -48.22
N SER A 483 -22.57 -12.02 -49.23
CA SER A 483 -22.95 -12.62 -50.52
C SER A 483 -23.15 -14.15 -50.48
N SER A 484 -22.72 -14.85 -49.42
CA SER A 484 -22.95 -16.31 -49.28
C SER A 484 -24.29 -16.64 -48.58
N ILE A 485 -25.00 -15.62 -48.09
CA ILE A 485 -26.30 -15.75 -47.43
C ILE A 485 -27.40 -15.30 -48.39
N ASN A 486 -28.46 -16.11 -48.50
CA ASN A 486 -29.65 -15.76 -49.28
C ASN A 486 -30.31 -14.47 -48.75
N ALA A 487 -30.63 -13.52 -49.62
CA ALA A 487 -31.17 -12.21 -49.24
C ALA A 487 -32.41 -12.28 -48.33
N LYS A 488 -33.31 -13.25 -48.55
CA LYS A 488 -34.50 -13.48 -47.72
C LYS A 488 -34.14 -14.00 -46.32
N THR A 489 -33.12 -14.85 -46.22
CA THR A 489 -32.57 -15.30 -44.94
C THR A 489 -31.86 -14.16 -44.21
N MET A 490 -31.13 -13.29 -44.93
CA MET A 490 -30.50 -12.09 -44.38
C MET A 490 -31.53 -11.13 -43.78
N GLU A 491 -32.58 -10.79 -44.53
CA GLU A 491 -33.66 -9.91 -44.05
C GLU A 491 -34.35 -10.46 -42.79
N LEU A 492 -34.70 -11.75 -42.78
CA LEU A 492 -35.27 -12.42 -41.61
C LEU A 492 -34.30 -12.44 -40.42
N LEU A 493 -33.00 -12.64 -40.64
CA LEU A 493 -31.98 -12.67 -39.60
C LEU A 493 -31.76 -11.29 -38.96
N VAL A 494 -31.64 -10.23 -39.78
CA VAL A 494 -31.49 -8.84 -39.31
C VAL A 494 -32.72 -8.44 -38.51
N ASN A 495 -33.92 -8.66 -39.03
CA ASN A 495 -35.16 -8.35 -38.33
C ASN A 495 -35.29 -9.13 -37.01
N ALA A 496 -34.99 -10.44 -37.01
CA ALA A 496 -35.06 -11.27 -35.81
C ALA A 496 -34.08 -10.80 -34.72
N ILE A 497 -32.85 -10.41 -35.08
CA ILE A 497 -31.86 -9.94 -34.11
C ILE A 497 -32.18 -8.53 -33.61
N ALA A 498 -32.56 -7.60 -34.50
CA ALA A 498 -32.78 -6.20 -34.17
C ALA A 498 -34.04 -5.98 -33.30
N ILE A 499 -35.11 -6.72 -33.59
CA ILE A 499 -36.42 -6.59 -32.91
C ILE A 499 -36.47 -7.42 -31.63
N ASN A 500 -35.93 -8.65 -31.63
CA ASN A 500 -35.90 -9.49 -30.43
C ASN A 500 -34.67 -9.22 -29.55
N SER A 501 -34.24 -7.96 -29.41
CA SER A 501 -33.16 -7.53 -28.51
C SER A 501 -33.52 -6.19 -27.89
N ALA A 502 -33.24 -5.99 -26.59
CA ALA A 502 -33.72 -4.83 -25.84
C ALA A 502 -33.31 -3.50 -26.51
N TYR A 503 -34.20 -2.50 -26.53
CA TYR A 503 -33.96 -1.22 -27.20
C TYR A 503 -32.82 -0.39 -26.54
N THR A 504 -32.57 -0.68 -25.26
CA THR A 504 -31.42 -0.19 -24.48
C THR A 504 -30.09 -0.83 -24.85
N THR A 505 -30.10 -2.03 -25.46
CA THR A 505 -28.90 -2.70 -25.97
C THR A 505 -28.48 -2.06 -27.28
N LYS A 506 -27.28 -1.44 -27.31
CA LYS A 506 -26.73 -0.71 -28.47
C LYS A 506 -25.22 -0.88 -28.58
N ILE A 507 -24.71 -0.85 -29.81
CA ILE A 507 -23.29 -0.67 -30.10
C ILE A 507 -23.08 0.81 -30.41
N LEU A 508 -22.12 1.42 -29.72
CA LEU A 508 -21.74 2.82 -29.92
C LEU A 508 -20.34 2.91 -30.53
N PRO A 509 -20.02 3.97 -31.30
CA PRO A 509 -18.67 4.22 -31.77
C PRO A 509 -17.68 4.31 -30.60
N PRO A 510 -16.38 4.03 -30.84
CA PRO A 510 -15.36 4.12 -29.80
C PRO A 510 -15.13 5.58 -29.36
N GLU A 511 -14.86 5.77 -28.06
CA GLU A 511 -14.58 7.09 -27.46
C GLU A 511 -13.18 7.65 -27.83
N LYS A 512 -12.34 6.84 -28.49
CA LYS A 512 -10.99 7.19 -28.97
C LYS A 512 -10.75 6.51 -30.32
N GLU A 513 -10.09 7.19 -31.26
CA GLU A 513 -9.68 6.58 -32.53
C GLU A 513 -8.83 5.32 -32.28
N GLY A 514 -9.09 4.27 -33.07
CA GLY A 514 -8.42 2.97 -32.95
C GLY A 514 -8.90 2.06 -31.81
N ALA A 515 -9.77 2.53 -30.91
CA ALA A 515 -10.36 1.67 -29.87
C ALA A 515 -11.56 0.85 -30.38
N LEU A 516 -11.95 -0.20 -29.64
CA LEU A 516 -13.08 -1.05 -30.01
C LEU A 516 -14.45 -0.36 -29.75
N PRO A 517 -15.45 -0.53 -30.64
CA PRO A 517 -16.83 -0.07 -30.39
C PRO A 517 -17.41 -0.55 -29.05
N ARG A 518 -18.15 0.35 -28.39
CA ARG A 518 -18.62 0.20 -27.00
C ARG A 518 -19.98 -0.51 -26.95
N GLN A 519 -20.03 -1.67 -26.29
CA GLN A 519 -21.26 -2.45 -26.08
C GLN A 519 -22.01 -2.00 -24.81
N VAL A 520 -23.19 -1.42 -24.99
CA VAL A 520 -24.13 -0.99 -23.92
C VAL A 520 -25.34 -1.93 -23.88
N GLY A 521 -25.82 -2.26 -22.68
CA GLY A 521 -26.89 -3.24 -22.47
C GLY A 521 -26.35 -4.67 -22.33
N ASN A 522 -27.16 -5.68 -22.68
CA ASN A 522 -26.76 -7.08 -22.51
C ASN A 522 -25.68 -7.46 -23.54
N LYS A 523 -24.48 -7.85 -23.07
CA LYS A 523 -23.34 -8.20 -23.93
C LYS A 523 -23.69 -9.28 -24.96
N THR A 524 -24.45 -10.32 -24.59
CA THR A 524 -24.82 -11.40 -25.52
C THR A 524 -25.68 -10.87 -26.68
N GLU A 525 -26.56 -9.91 -26.40
CA GLU A 525 -27.35 -9.22 -27.43
C GLU A 525 -26.49 -8.27 -28.27
N CYS A 526 -25.53 -7.59 -27.65
CA CYS A 526 -24.55 -6.77 -28.36
C CYS A 526 -23.67 -7.62 -29.30
N GLY A 527 -23.41 -8.88 -28.98
CA GLY A 527 -22.74 -9.83 -29.89
C GLY A 527 -23.58 -10.16 -31.11
N LEU A 528 -24.89 -10.29 -30.96
CA LEU A 528 -25.83 -10.50 -32.08
C LEU A 528 -26.00 -9.24 -32.94
N LEU A 529 -26.15 -8.06 -32.31
CA LEU A 529 -26.16 -6.77 -33.04
C LEU A 529 -24.82 -6.52 -33.74
N GLY A 530 -23.70 -6.97 -33.15
CA GLY A 530 -22.37 -6.91 -33.77
C GLY A 530 -22.31 -7.75 -35.03
N PHE A 531 -22.81 -8.99 -34.96
CA PHE A 531 -22.92 -9.88 -36.12
C PHE A 531 -23.71 -9.27 -37.28
N VAL A 532 -24.77 -8.50 -37.02
CA VAL A 532 -25.51 -7.75 -38.06
C VAL A 532 -24.62 -6.69 -38.74
N LEU A 533 -23.85 -5.92 -37.97
CA LEU A 533 -22.89 -4.94 -38.51
C LEU A 533 -21.72 -5.62 -39.25
N ASP A 534 -21.24 -6.76 -38.74
CA ASP A 534 -20.18 -7.54 -39.36
C ASP A 534 -20.63 -8.15 -40.71
N LEU A 535 -21.90 -8.56 -40.82
CA LEU A 535 -22.61 -8.90 -42.07
C LEU A 535 -22.95 -7.68 -42.96
N LYS A 536 -22.43 -6.49 -42.63
CA LYS A 536 -22.57 -5.23 -43.39
C LYS A 536 -24.03 -4.77 -43.56
N GLN A 537 -24.88 -5.11 -42.59
CA GLN A 537 -26.26 -4.64 -42.47
C GLN A 537 -26.38 -3.68 -41.28
N ASP A 538 -27.39 -2.81 -41.30
CA ASP A 538 -27.68 -1.87 -40.20
C ASP A 538 -28.98 -2.26 -39.49
N TYR A 539 -28.96 -2.26 -38.15
CA TYR A 539 -30.12 -2.55 -37.31
C TYR A 539 -30.93 -1.30 -36.93
N GLU A 540 -30.36 -0.10 -37.05
CA GLU A 540 -31.03 1.14 -36.62
C GLU A 540 -32.24 1.52 -37.49
N PRO A 541 -32.24 1.34 -38.83
CA PRO A 541 -33.43 1.54 -39.66
C PRO A 541 -34.59 0.62 -39.28
N VAL A 542 -34.31 -0.66 -38.97
CA VAL A 542 -35.33 -1.63 -38.54
C VAL A 542 -35.96 -1.21 -37.22
N ARG A 543 -35.13 -0.83 -36.24
CA ARG A 543 -35.58 -0.31 -34.94
C ARG A 543 -36.31 1.03 -35.04
N SER A 544 -35.96 1.87 -36.01
CA SER A 544 -36.69 3.13 -36.28
C SER A 544 -38.07 2.89 -36.89
N GLN A 545 -38.24 1.83 -37.68
CA GLN A 545 -39.53 1.43 -38.24
C GLN A 545 -40.40 0.71 -37.20
N MET A 546 -39.79 -0.11 -36.35
CA MET A 546 -40.42 -0.88 -35.26
C MET A 546 -39.86 -0.44 -33.89
N PRO A 547 -40.25 0.74 -33.39
CA PRO A 547 -39.88 1.19 -32.04
C PRO A 547 -40.67 0.42 -30.97
N GLU A 548 -40.27 0.60 -29.71
CA GLU A 548 -40.73 -0.23 -28.57
C GLU A 548 -42.26 -0.18 -28.35
N GLU A 549 -42.92 0.94 -28.68
CA GLU A 549 -44.37 1.11 -28.56
C GLU A 549 -45.18 0.37 -29.65
N LYS A 550 -44.52 -0.18 -30.69
CA LYS A 550 -45.16 -1.03 -31.71
C LYS A 550 -44.98 -2.53 -31.46
N LEU A 551 -44.28 -2.93 -30.40
CA LEU A 551 -44.12 -4.34 -30.04
C LEU A 551 -45.43 -4.84 -29.41
N TYR A 552 -45.96 -5.96 -29.90
CA TYR A 552 -47.28 -6.46 -29.47
C TYR A 552 -47.21 -7.13 -28.09
N LYS A 553 -46.19 -7.98 -27.89
CA LYS A 553 -45.88 -8.59 -26.59
C LYS A 553 -44.42 -9.00 -26.54
N VAL A 554 -43.77 -8.80 -25.38
CA VAL A 554 -42.36 -9.16 -25.15
C VAL A 554 -42.26 -10.16 -24.01
N TYR A 555 -41.91 -11.40 -24.34
CA TYR A 555 -41.53 -12.43 -23.39
C TYR A 555 -40.05 -12.24 -23.03
N THR A 556 -39.80 -11.56 -21.91
CA THR A 556 -38.46 -11.28 -21.36
C THR A 556 -37.64 -12.55 -21.11
N PHE A 557 -36.33 -12.43 -20.86
CA PHE A 557 -35.54 -13.60 -20.48
C PHE A 557 -35.99 -14.14 -19.11
N ASN A 558 -36.22 -15.45 -19.02
CA ASN A 558 -36.50 -16.17 -17.77
C ASN A 558 -35.59 -17.42 -17.72
N SER A 559 -34.92 -17.63 -16.59
CA SER A 559 -33.88 -18.66 -16.39
C SER A 559 -34.37 -20.11 -16.54
N VAL A 560 -35.67 -20.37 -16.40
CA VAL A 560 -36.29 -21.69 -16.62
C VAL A 560 -36.44 -21.96 -18.12
N ARG A 561 -36.93 -20.99 -18.90
CA ARG A 561 -37.07 -21.13 -20.37
C ARG A 561 -35.77 -20.89 -21.16
N LYS A 562 -34.81 -20.17 -20.57
CA LYS A 562 -33.52 -19.74 -21.16
C LYS A 562 -33.66 -19.11 -22.55
N SER A 563 -34.76 -18.40 -22.76
CA SER A 563 -35.12 -17.75 -24.03
C SER A 563 -35.89 -16.46 -23.79
N MET A 564 -35.88 -15.61 -24.82
CA MET A 564 -36.58 -14.33 -24.95
C MET A 564 -37.27 -14.31 -26.32
N SER A 565 -38.50 -13.81 -26.39
CA SER A 565 -39.26 -13.72 -27.64
C SER A 565 -40.06 -12.43 -27.73
N THR A 566 -40.07 -11.80 -28.91
CA THR A 566 -40.82 -10.57 -29.20
C THR A 566 -41.83 -10.84 -30.31
N VAL A 567 -43.09 -10.49 -30.06
CA VAL A 567 -44.19 -10.55 -31.02
C VAL A 567 -44.38 -9.19 -31.68
N ILE A 568 -44.48 -9.17 -33.01
CA ILE A 568 -44.89 -8.01 -33.79
C ILE A 568 -46.14 -8.34 -34.62
N LYS A 569 -46.94 -7.32 -34.91
CA LYS A 569 -48.02 -7.41 -35.91
C LYS A 569 -47.49 -7.05 -37.29
N LEU A 570 -47.86 -7.81 -38.31
CA LEU A 570 -47.46 -7.61 -39.70
C LEU A 570 -48.52 -6.78 -40.47
N PRO A 571 -48.18 -6.20 -41.64
CA PRO A 571 -49.09 -5.36 -42.42
C PRO A 571 -50.33 -6.08 -42.99
N ASP A 572 -50.34 -7.42 -42.97
CA ASP A 572 -51.46 -8.29 -43.37
C ASP A 572 -52.35 -8.70 -42.17
N GLU A 573 -52.27 -7.95 -41.07
CA GLU A 573 -52.90 -8.20 -39.76
C GLU A 573 -52.43 -9.48 -39.04
N SER A 574 -51.59 -10.32 -39.64
CA SER A 574 -51.01 -11.51 -39.00
C SER A 574 -49.96 -11.16 -37.94
N PHE A 575 -49.51 -12.13 -37.15
CA PHE A 575 -48.50 -11.92 -36.12
C PHE A 575 -47.24 -12.73 -36.40
N ARG A 576 -46.06 -12.11 -36.22
CA ARG A 576 -44.76 -12.79 -36.26
C ARG A 576 -44.07 -12.68 -34.91
N MET A 577 -43.74 -13.82 -34.33
CA MET A 577 -42.89 -13.91 -33.15
C MET A 577 -41.45 -14.25 -33.58
N TYR A 578 -40.50 -13.44 -33.13
CA TYR A 578 -39.08 -13.79 -33.15
C TYR A 578 -38.68 -14.34 -31.78
N SER A 579 -37.84 -15.38 -31.75
CA SER A 579 -37.37 -16.03 -30.51
C SER A 579 -35.86 -16.28 -30.55
N LYS A 580 -35.19 -16.13 -29.40
CA LYS A 580 -33.76 -16.42 -29.23
C LYS A 580 -33.51 -17.03 -27.87
N GLY A 581 -32.48 -17.87 -27.75
CA GLY A 581 -32.13 -18.50 -26.48
C GLY A 581 -31.05 -19.55 -26.60
N ALA A 582 -30.84 -20.29 -25.51
CA ALA A 582 -29.91 -21.40 -25.46
C ALA A 582 -30.24 -22.42 -26.57
N SER A 583 -29.23 -22.72 -27.40
CA SER A 583 -29.43 -23.42 -28.68
C SER A 583 -30.18 -24.75 -28.52
N GLU A 584 -29.79 -25.54 -27.54
CA GLU A 584 -30.29 -26.88 -27.21
C GLU A 584 -31.71 -26.89 -26.59
N ILE A 585 -32.25 -25.73 -26.23
CA ILE A 585 -33.64 -25.57 -25.79
C ILE A 585 -34.51 -25.07 -26.95
N VAL A 586 -34.08 -24.03 -27.68
CA VAL A 586 -34.84 -23.49 -28.81
C VAL A 586 -34.93 -24.50 -29.96
N LEU A 587 -33.87 -25.28 -30.25
CA LEU A 587 -33.92 -26.36 -31.25
C LEU A 587 -35.05 -27.36 -30.98
N LYS A 588 -35.25 -27.77 -29.72
CA LYS A 588 -36.27 -28.76 -29.34
C LYS A 588 -37.69 -28.27 -29.65
N LYS A 589 -37.89 -26.96 -29.60
CA LYS A 589 -39.14 -26.27 -29.97
C LYS A 589 -39.24 -25.94 -31.47
N CYS A 590 -38.19 -26.12 -32.25
CA CYS A 590 -38.22 -25.95 -33.71
C CYS A 590 -38.75 -27.21 -34.41
N CYS A 591 -39.72 -27.05 -35.31
CA CYS A 591 -40.22 -28.09 -36.22
C CYS A 591 -39.79 -27.88 -37.68
N LYS A 592 -39.22 -26.70 -38.00
CA LYS A 592 -38.70 -26.32 -39.32
C LYS A 592 -37.32 -25.66 -39.19
N ILE A 593 -36.58 -25.60 -40.31
CA ILE A 593 -35.30 -24.89 -40.45
C ILE A 593 -35.21 -24.26 -41.85
N LEU A 594 -34.55 -23.10 -41.99
CA LEU A 594 -34.30 -22.50 -43.29
C LEU A 594 -33.18 -23.23 -44.05
N ASN A 595 -33.44 -23.62 -45.30
CA ASN A 595 -32.44 -24.16 -46.22
C ASN A 595 -31.59 -23.05 -46.88
N ALA A 596 -30.60 -23.44 -47.70
CA ALA A 596 -29.78 -22.50 -48.49
C ALA A 596 -30.57 -21.55 -49.43
N ALA A 597 -31.80 -21.91 -49.81
CA ALA A 597 -32.68 -21.08 -50.65
C ALA A 597 -33.56 -20.09 -49.86
N GLY A 598 -33.49 -20.08 -48.53
CA GLY A 598 -34.36 -19.25 -47.69
C GLY A 598 -35.79 -19.78 -47.56
N GLU A 599 -35.97 -21.08 -47.70
CA GLU A 599 -37.26 -21.77 -47.58
C GLU A 599 -37.31 -22.66 -46.31
N PRO A 600 -38.41 -22.67 -45.55
CA PRO A 600 -38.57 -23.56 -44.40
C PRO A 600 -38.75 -25.02 -44.83
N ARG A 601 -37.76 -25.87 -44.54
CA ARG A 601 -37.91 -27.34 -44.63
C ARG A 601 -38.31 -27.94 -43.28
N VAL A 602 -38.95 -29.11 -43.29
CA VAL A 602 -39.25 -29.88 -42.08
C VAL A 602 -37.96 -30.29 -41.37
N PHE A 603 -37.89 -30.12 -40.06
CA PHE A 603 -36.72 -30.39 -39.22
C PHE A 603 -37.04 -31.51 -38.23
N ARG A 604 -36.65 -32.74 -38.56
CA ARG A 604 -37.06 -33.96 -37.84
C ARG A 604 -36.27 -34.12 -36.54
N PRO A 605 -36.75 -34.90 -35.55
CA PRO A 605 -36.01 -35.17 -34.31
C PRO A 605 -34.55 -35.61 -34.54
N ARG A 606 -34.32 -36.54 -35.48
CA ARG A 606 -32.97 -36.98 -35.87
C ARG A 606 -32.10 -35.86 -36.42
N ASP A 607 -32.66 -34.97 -37.23
CA ASP A 607 -31.93 -33.85 -37.84
C ASP A 607 -31.49 -32.84 -36.76
N ARG A 608 -32.32 -32.66 -35.71
CA ARG A 608 -32.02 -31.85 -34.53
C ARG A 608 -30.90 -32.48 -33.70
N ASP A 609 -30.96 -33.79 -33.43
CA ASP A 609 -29.94 -34.52 -32.69
C ASP A 609 -28.59 -34.54 -33.44
N ASP A 610 -28.63 -34.69 -34.77
CA ASP A 610 -27.45 -34.58 -35.64
C ASP A 610 -26.86 -33.16 -35.60
N MET A 611 -27.68 -32.11 -35.62
CA MET A 611 -27.21 -30.72 -35.52
C MET A 611 -26.65 -30.39 -34.14
N VAL A 612 -27.21 -30.97 -33.06
CA VAL A 612 -26.61 -30.89 -31.72
C VAL A 612 -25.21 -31.50 -31.71
N LYS A 613 -25.06 -32.73 -32.21
CA LYS A 613 -23.77 -33.47 -32.16
C LYS A 613 -22.70 -32.97 -33.13
N LYS A 614 -23.09 -32.46 -34.31
CA LYS A 614 -22.17 -32.08 -35.39
C LYS A 614 -21.80 -30.59 -35.39
N VAL A 615 -22.59 -29.75 -34.71
CA VAL A 615 -22.41 -28.29 -34.72
C VAL A 615 -22.36 -27.73 -33.30
N ILE A 616 -23.38 -27.99 -32.47
CA ILE A 616 -23.51 -27.35 -31.15
C ILE A 616 -22.50 -27.90 -30.14
N GLU A 617 -22.32 -29.22 -30.06
CA GLU A 617 -21.29 -29.84 -29.19
C GLU A 617 -19.87 -29.38 -29.58
N PRO A 618 -19.43 -29.41 -30.85
CA PRO A 618 -18.16 -28.82 -31.27
C PRO A 618 -18.01 -27.33 -30.91
N MET A 619 -19.01 -26.49 -31.17
CA MET A 619 -18.99 -25.08 -30.76
C MET A 619 -18.82 -24.92 -29.24
N ALA A 620 -19.50 -25.74 -28.44
CA ALA A 620 -19.38 -25.71 -26.97
C ALA A 620 -18.03 -26.27 -26.47
N CYS A 621 -17.42 -27.21 -27.19
CA CYS A 621 -16.06 -27.71 -26.93
C CYS A 621 -14.97 -26.67 -27.27
N ASP A 622 -15.16 -25.89 -28.34
CA ASP A 622 -14.35 -24.70 -28.65
C ASP A 622 -14.53 -23.57 -27.61
N GLY A 623 -15.50 -23.72 -26.70
CA GLY A 623 -15.79 -22.81 -25.59
C GLY A 623 -16.91 -21.79 -25.85
N LEU A 624 -17.53 -21.83 -27.02
CA LEU A 624 -18.50 -20.84 -27.50
C LEU A 624 -19.86 -20.98 -26.80
N ARG A 625 -20.49 -19.86 -26.46
CA ARG A 625 -21.90 -19.77 -26.04
C ARG A 625 -22.80 -19.90 -27.27
N THR A 626 -23.49 -21.02 -27.39
CA THR A 626 -24.36 -21.35 -28.53
C THR A 626 -25.78 -20.79 -28.36
N ILE A 627 -26.16 -19.85 -29.23
CA ILE A 627 -27.49 -19.24 -29.27
C ILE A 627 -28.20 -19.63 -30.56
N CYS A 628 -29.45 -20.08 -30.48
CA CYS A 628 -30.31 -20.26 -31.64
C CYS A 628 -31.22 -19.05 -31.80
N VAL A 629 -31.45 -18.63 -33.05
CA VAL A 629 -32.45 -17.62 -33.44
C VAL A 629 -33.49 -18.28 -34.33
N ALA A 630 -34.76 -18.04 -34.04
CA ALA A 630 -35.91 -18.68 -34.68
C ALA A 630 -37.09 -17.71 -34.81
N PHE A 631 -38.09 -18.06 -35.63
CA PHE A 631 -39.34 -17.32 -35.75
C PHE A 631 -40.56 -18.25 -35.89
N ARG A 632 -41.76 -17.74 -35.62
CA ARG A 632 -43.04 -18.39 -35.91
C ARG A 632 -44.06 -17.34 -36.33
N ASP A 633 -44.84 -17.68 -37.34
CA ASP A 633 -45.94 -16.86 -37.87
C ASP A 633 -47.27 -17.44 -37.38
N PHE A 634 -48.21 -16.56 -37.05
CA PHE A 634 -49.53 -16.90 -36.51
C PHE A 634 -50.63 -16.16 -37.30
N PRO A 635 -51.78 -16.80 -37.57
CA PRO A 635 -52.91 -16.14 -38.22
C PRO A 635 -53.52 -15.06 -37.32
N SER A 636 -54.27 -14.14 -37.93
CA SER A 636 -55.01 -13.08 -37.25
C SER A 636 -56.36 -13.54 -36.67
N SER A 637 -56.86 -14.72 -37.06
CA SER A 637 -58.14 -15.26 -36.60
C SER A 637 -58.14 -16.80 -36.56
N PRO A 638 -58.50 -17.44 -35.42
CA PRO A 638 -58.63 -16.81 -34.10
C PRO A 638 -57.29 -16.20 -33.65
N GLU A 639 -57.34 -15.16 -32.81
CA GLU A 639 -56.12 -14.63 -32.19
C GLU A 639 -55.50 -15.71 -31.27
N PRO A 640 -54.17 -15.88 -31.26
CA PRO A 640 -53.51 -16.79 -30.33
C PRO A 640 -53.77 -16.42 -28.87
N ASP A 641 -53.93 -17.42 -28.00
CA ASP A 641 -53.90 -17.21 -26.55
C ASP A 641 -52.47 -16.81 -26.15
N TRP A 642 -52.24 -15.50 -25.99
CA TRP A 642 -50.92 -14.96 -25.69
C TRP A 642 -50.45 -15.20 -24.25
N ASP A 643 -51.28 -15.73 -23.35
CA ASP A 643 -50.89 -16.03 -21.97
C ASP A 643 -50.50 -17.51 -21.80
N ASN A 644 -50.95 -18.40 -22.68
CA ASN A 644 -50.46 -19.78 -22.78
C ASN A 644 -49.08 -19.88 -23.47
N GLU A 645 -48.04 -19.37 -22.80
CA GLU A 645 -46.64 -19.36 -23.29
C GLU A 645 -46.15 -20.70 -23.86
N ASN A 646 -46.64 -21.82 -23.32
CA ASN A 646 -46.18 -23.15 -23.70
C ASN A 646 -46.57 -23.52 -25.14
N ASP A 647 -47.77 -23.15 -25.60
CA ASP A 647 -48.20 -23.42 -26.97
C ASP A 647 -47.52 -22.48 -27.97
N ILE A 648 -47.48 -21.18 -27.65
CA ILE A 648 -46.89 -20.11 -28.48
C ILE A 648 -45.43 -20.40 -28.80
N LEU A 649 -44.65 -20.79 -27.79
CA LEU A 649 -43.20 -20.96 -27.92
C LEU A 649 -42.78 -22.25 -28.65
N ASN A 650 -43.72 -23.13 -29.03
CA ASN A 650 -43.46 -24.33 -29.84
C ASN A 650 -43.53 -24.03 -31.36
N ASP A 651 -43.37 -25.07 -32.19
CA ASP A 651 -43.48 -25.05 -33.67
C ASP A 651 -42.69 -23.92 -34.38
N LEU A 652 -41.50 -23.64 -33.84
CA LEU A 652 -40.62 -22.60 -34.37
C LEU A 652 -39.93 -23.03 -35.69
N THR A 653 -39.54 -22.05 -36.49
CA THR A 653 -38.65 -22.20 -37.64
C THR A 653 -37.27 -21.66 -37.27
N CYS A 654 -36.25 -22.51 -37.22
CA CYS A 654 -34.88 -22.12 -36.97
C CYS A 654 -34.31 -21.31 -38.15
N ILE A 655 -33.76 -20.12 -37.86
CA ILE A 655 -33.06 -19.27 -38.84
C ILE A 655 -31.58 -19.62 -38.83
N CYS A 656 -30.96 -19.62 -37.65
CA CYS A 656 -29.54 -19.89 -37.47
C CYS A 656 -29.21 -20.37 -36.05
N VAL A 657 -28.02 -20.97 -35.90
CA VAL A 657 -27.33 -21.09 -34.61
C VAL A 657 -26.00 -20.36 -34.70
N VAL A 658 -25.65 -19.57 -33.68
CA VAL A 658 -24.39 -18.83 -33.61
C VAL A 658 -23.59 -19.21 -32.37
N GLY A 659 -22.27 -19.36 -32.55
CA GLY A 659 -21.30 -19.51 -31.48
C GLY A 659 -20.71 -18.15 -31.12
N ILE A 660 -21.06 -17.66 -29.93
CA ILE A 660 -20.59 -16.38 -29.37
C ILE A 660 -19.42 -16.64 -28.41
N GLU A 661 -18.32 -15.91 -28.53
CA GLU A 661 -17.28 -15.87 -27.48
C GLU A 661 -16.98 -14.45 -27.02
N ASP A 662 -16.32 -14.36 -25.86
CA ASP A 662 -15.62 -13.15 -25.41
C ASP A 662 -14.13 -13.36 -25.74
N PRO A 663 -13.59 -12.68 -26.77
CA PRO A 663 -12.28 -12.99 -27.32
C PRO A 663 -11.15 -12.60 -26.37
N VAL A 664 -10.05 -13.36 -26.45
CA VAL A 664 -8.79 -13.08 -25.75
C VAL A 664 -8.16 -11.79 -26.29
N ARG A 665 -7.66 -10.92 -25.41
CA ARG A 665 -6.96 -9.70 -25.82
C ARG A 665 -5.67 -10.04 -26.58
N PRO A 666 -5.36 -9.46 -27.76
CA PRO A 666 -4.23 -9.88 -28.60
C PRO A 666 -2.86 -9.94 -27.91
N GLU A 667 -2.63 -9.10 -26.91
CA GLU A 667 -1.40 -8.95 -26.14
C GLU A 667 -1.25 -9.97 -24.98
N VAL A 668 -2.35 -10.58 -24.53
CA VAL A 668 -2.37 -11.51 -23.38
C VAL A 668 -1.45 -12.74 -23.59
N PRO A 669 -1.44 -13.41 -24.76
CA PRO A 669 -0.54 -14.55 -25.00
C PRO A 669 0.96 -14.21 -25.00
N GLU A 670 1.36 -12.97 -25.29
CA GLU A 670 2.76 -12.54 -25.11
C GLU A 670 3.05 -12.19 -23.66
N ALA A 671 2.13 -11.47 -22.99
CA ALA A 671 2.27 -11.08 -21.60
C ALA A 671 2.39 -12.29 -20.65
N ILE A 672 1.56 -13.33 -20.85
CA ILE A 672 1.64 -14.59 -20.10
C ILE A 672 2.98 -15.30 -20.34
N ARG A 673 3.46 -15.34 -21.59
CA ARG A 673 4.78 -15.90 -21.94
C ARG A 673 5.93 -15.14 -21.26
N LYS A 674 5.81 -13.82 -21.08
CA LYS A 674 6.77 -13.01 -20.31
C LYS A 674 6.69 -13.33 -18.81
N CYS A 675 5.50 -13.48 -18.22
CA CYS A 675 5.33 -13.93 -16.83
C CYS A 675 5.94 -15.32 -16.57
N GLN A 676 5.64 -16.31 -17.41
CA GLN A 676 6.18 -17.67 -17.32
C GLN A 676 7.72 -17.67 -17.38
N ARG A 677 8.31 -16.92 -18.33
CA ARG A 677 9.77 -16.74 -18.45
C ARG A 677 10.40 -16.09 -17.21
N ALA A 678 9.69 -15.14 -16.59
CA ALA A 678 10.08 -14.48 -15.34
C ALA A 678 9.91 -15.37 -14.09
N GLY A 679 9.49 -16.63 -14.25
CA GLY A 679 9.28 -17.59 -13.18
C GLY A 679 7.92 -17.49 -12.47
N ILE A 680 6.94 -16.83 -13.09
CA ILE A 680 5.62 -16.55 -12.50
C ILE A 680 4.58 -17.51 -13.11
N THR A 681 3.90 -18.28 -12.26
CA THR A 681 2.86 -19.23 -12.70
C THR A 681 1.50 -18.54 -12.76
N VAL A 682 1.03 -18.27 -13.97
CA VAL A 682 -0.34 -17.77 -14.21
C VAL A 682 -1.34 -18.93 -14.05
N ARG A 683 -2.46 -18.66 -13.39
CA ARG A 683 -3.61 -19.57 -13.20
C ARG A 683 -4.90 -18.83 -13.52
N MET A 684 -5.81 -19.47 -14.23
CA MET A 684 -7.15 -18.95 -14.47
C MET A 684 -8.08 -19.45 -13.35
N VAL A 685 -8.86 -18.55 -12.75
CA VAL A 685 -9.83 -18.85 -11.69
C VAL A 685 -11.13 -18.14 -12.03
N THR A 686 -12.15 -18.87 -12.48
CA THR A 686 -13.36 -18.26 -13.07
C THR A 686 -14.64 -19.07 -12.83
N GLY A 687 -15.79 -18.38 -12.85
CA GLY A 687 -17.12 -18.98 -12.76
C GLY A 687 -17.58 -19.74 -14.02
N ASP A 688 -16.88 -19.60 -15.14
CA ASP A 688 -17.21 -20.27 -16.41
C ASP A 688 -17.09 -21.81 -16.35
N ASN A 689 -17.72 -22.49 -17.31
CA ASN A 689 -17.62 -23.93 -17.52
C ASN A 689 -16.18 -24.37 -17.81
N ILE A 690 -15.75 -25.52 -17.28
CA ILE A 690 -14.41 -26.09 -17.46
C ILE A 690 -13.97 -26.24 -18.93
N ASN A 691 -14.90 -26.45 -19.87
CA ASN A 691 -14.56 -26.55 -21.30
C ASN A 691 -14.17 -25.18 -21.86
N THR A 692 -15.00 -24.15 -21.66
CA THR A 692 -14.71 -22.75 -22.04
C THR A 692 -13.42 -22.25 -21.37
N ALA A 693 -13.27 -22.47 -20.06
CA ALA A 693 -12.07 -22.05 -19.33
C ALA A 693 -10.80 -22.76 -19.85
N ARG A 694 -10.88 -24.05 -20.20
CA ARG A 694 -9.76 -24.81 -20.81
C ARG A 694 -9.42 -24.32 -22.21
N ALA A 695 -10.41 -24.09 -23.07
CA ALA A 695 -10.20 -23.58 -24.42
C ALA A 695 -9.51 -22.20 -24.39
N ILE A 696 -9.99 -21.29 -23.53
CA ILE A 696 -9.39 -19.96 -23.36
C ILE A 696 -8.01 -20.06 -22.71
N ALA A 697 -7.79 -20.94 -21.73
CA ALA A 697 -6.46 -21.15 -21.14
C ALA A 697 -5.42 -21.68 -22.16
N ILE A 698 -5.84 -22.45 -23.16
CA ILE A 698 -4.99 -22.85 -24.30
C ILE A 698 -4.76 -21.67 -25.25
N LYS A 699 -5.80 -20.92 -25.65
CA LYS A 699 -5.66 -19.68 -26.47
C LYS A 699 -4.71 -18.66 -25.83
N CYS A 700 -4.77 -18.51 -24.51
CA CYS A 700 -3.91 -17.62 -23.72
C CYS A 700 -2.48 -18.17 -23.48
N GLY A 701 -2.20 -19.44 -23.76
CA GLY A 701 -0.91 -20.08 -23.43
C GLY A 701 -0.67 -20.32 -21.94
N ILE A 702 -1.72 -20.36 -21.12
CA ILE A 702 -1.66 -20.79 -19.69
C ILE A 702 -1.47 -22.31 -19.61
N ILE A 703 -2.00 -23.04 -20.59
CA ILE A 703 -1.86 -24.48 -20.77
C ILE A 703 -1.15 -24.74 -22.11
N HIS A 704 -0.09 -25.55 -22.07
CA HIS A 704 0.50 -26.13 -23.28
C HIS A 704 0.07 -27.61 -23.42
N PRO A 705 -0.51 -28.02 -24.56
CA PRO A 705 -0.89 -29.41 -24.78
C PRO A 705 0.32 -30.35 -24.66
N GLY A 706 0.24 -31.33 -23.77
CA GLY A 706 1.32 -32.29 -23.47
C GLY A 706 2.05 -32.04 -22.14
N GLU A 707 1.82 -30.93 -21.45
CA GLU A 707 2.32 -30.71 -20.09
C GLU A 707 1.47 -31.42 -19.01
N ASP A 708 2.07 -31.62 -17.82
CA ASP A 708 1.41 -32.15 -16.62
C ASP A 708 0.68 -31.02 -15.87
N PHE A 709 -0.55 -30.74 -16.30
CA PHE A 709 -1.42 -29.70 -15.72
C PHE A 709 -2.74 -30.28 -15.21
N LEU A 710 -3.37 -29.55 -14.28
CA LEU A 710 -4.67 -29.90 -13.72
C LEU A 710 -5.71 -28.79 -13.98
N CYS A 711 -6.91 -29.19 -14.41
CA CYS A 711 -8.10 -28.36 -14.49
C CYS A 711 -9.17 -29.00 -13.60
N LEU A 712 -9.78 -28.22 -12.69
CA LEU A 712 -10.85 -28.69 -11.79
C LEU A 712 -12.09 -27.80 -11.90
N GLU A 713 -13.26 -28.33 -11.56
CA GLU A 713 -14.42 -27.51 -11.19
C GLU A 713 -14.43 -27.22 -9.67
N GLY A 714 -14.99 -26.09 -9.23
CA GLY A 714 -15.02 -25.66 -7.82
C GLY A 714 -15.58 -26.71 -6.85
N LYS A 715 -16.59 -27.48 -7.28
CA LYS A 715 -17.13 -28.62 -6.51
C LYS A 715 -16.09 -29.72 -6.30
N GLU A 716 -15.34 -30.08 -7.34
CA GLU A 716 -14.30 -31.12 -7.26
C GLU A 716 -13.10 -30.64 -6.45
N PHE A 717 -12.72 -29.37 -6.58
CA PHE A 717 -11.71 -28.72 -5.75
C PHE A 717 -12.09 -28.81 -4.25
N ASN A 718 -13.32 -28.42 -3.88
CA ASN A 718 -13.82 -28.56 -2.52
C ASN A 718 -13.76 -30.00 -2.00
N GLN A 719 -14.18 -30.99 -2.81
CA GLN A 719 -14.14 -32.40 -2.45
C GLN A 719 -12.71 -32.92 -2.23
N ARG A 720 -11.74 -32.44 -3.01
CA ARG A 720 -10.34 -32.85 -2.91
C ARG A 720 -9.58 -32.20 -1.75
N ILE A 721 -9.91 -30.96 -1.36
CA ILE A 721 -9.22 -30.22 -0.28
C ILE A 721 -9.81 -30.48 1.11
N ARG A 722 -11.05 -30.97 1.18
CA ARG A 722 -11.74 -31.23 2.46
C ARG A 722 -11.50 -32.64 2.98
N ASN A 723 -11.62 -32.81 4.28
CA ASN A 723 -11.56 -34.10 4.97
C ASN A 723 -12.96 -34.69 5.22
N GLU A 724 -13.01 -35.84 5.90
CA GLU A 724 -14.28 -36.56 6.19
C GLU A 724 -15.22 -35.79 7.13
N LYS A 725 -14.70 -34.78 7.85
CA LYS A 725 -15.49 -33.84 8.67
C LYS A 725 -15.92 -32.58 7.90
N GLY A 726 -15.47 -32.41 6.65
CA GLY A 726 -15.74 -31.23 5.82
C GLY A 726 -14.79 -30.05 6.03
N GLU A 727 -13.80 -30.18 6.91
CA GLU A 727 -12.75 -29.19 7.22
C GLU A 727 -11.71 -29.15 6.10
N ILE A 728 -11.03 -28.01 5.91
CA ILE A 728 -10.05 -27.81 4.83
C ILE A 728 -8.64 -28.20 5.31
N GLU A 729 -8.00 -29.17 4.65
CA GLU A 729 -6.64 -29.63 4.99
C GLU A 729 -5.59 -29.05 4.03
N GLN A 730 -4.65 -28.24 4.56
CA GLN A 730 -3.60 -27.60 3.76
C GLN A 730 -2.73 -28.61 3.00
N GLU A 731 -2.43 -29.76 3.59
CA GLU A 731 -1.65 -30.83 2.94
C GLU A 731 -2.35 -31.40 1.69
N ARG A 732 -3.69 -31.29 1.59
CA ARG A 732 -4.43 -31.65 0.37
C ARG A 732 -4.34 -30.55 -0.69
N ILE A 733 -4.40 -29.28 -0.29
CA ILE A 733 -4.19 -28.13 -1.18
C ILE A 733 -2.79 -28.20 -1.81
N ASP A 734 -1.77 -28.50 -1.00
CA ASP A 734 -0.37 -28.61 -1.43
C ASP A 734 -0.14 -29.69 -2.50
N LYS A 735 -0.92 -30.78 -2.49
CA LYS A 735 -0.89 -31.82 -3.52
C LYS A 735 -1.57 -31.39 -4.84
N ILE A 736 -2.26 -30.25 -4.87
CA ILE A 736 -3.13 -29.81 -5.97
C ILE A 736 -2.65 -28.51 -6.63
N TRP A 737 -2.40 -27.45 -5.85
CA TRP A 737 -2.11 -26.11 -6.37
C TRP A 737 -0.87 -26.01 -7.29
N PRO A 738 0.21 -26.83 -7.15
CA PRO A 738 1.37 -26.75 -8.04
C PRO A 738 1.02 -27.11 -9.50
N LYS A 739 0.12 -28.09 -9.69
CA LYS A 739 -0.35 -28.54 -11.01
C LYS A 739 -1.59 -27.79 -11.50
N LEU A 740 -2.40 -27.24 -10.61
CA LEU A 740 -3.61 -26.49 -10.97
C LEU A 740 -3.27 -25.30 -11.87
N ARG A 741 -3.90 -25.23 -13.04
CA ARG A 741 -3.82 -24.12 -14.02
C ARG A 741 -5.16 -23.45 -14.29
N VAL A 742 -6.25 -24.20 -14.16
CA VAL A 742 -7.63 -23.72 -14.33
C VAL A 742 -8.49 -24.22 -13.17
N LEU A 743 -9.10 -23.29 -12.45
CA LEU A 743 -10.22 -23.57 -11.55
C LEU A 743 -11.49 -22.95 -12.17
N ALA A 744 -12.39 -23.80 -12.64
CA ALA A 744 -13.62 -23.45 -13.33
C ALA A 744 -14.83 -23.58 -12.39
N ARG A 745 -15.96 -22.93 -12.72
CA ARG A 745 -17.12 -22.81 -11.82
C ARG A 745 -16.75 -22.40 -10.38
N SER A 746 -15.74 -21.56 -10.22
CA SER A 746 -15.27 -21.13 -8.89
C SER A 746 -16.27 -20.16 -8.26
N SER A 747 -16.72 -20.45 -7.04
CA SER A 747 -17.39 -19.48 -6.18
C SER A 747 -16.39 -18.45 -5.60
N PRO A 748 -16.85 -17.30 -5.07
CA PRO A 748 -15.98 -16.32 -4.40
C PRO A 748 -15.12 -16.93 -3.28
N THR A 749 -15.71 -17.84 -2.51
CA THR A 749 -15.03 -18.57 -1.43
C THR A 749 -13.99 -19.55 -1.95
N ASP A 750 -14.20 -20.17 -3.11
CA ASP A 750 -13.18 -21.02 -3.75
C ASP A 750 -11.96 -20.21 -4.19
N LYS A 751 -12.18 -18.99 -4.72
CA LYS A 751 -11.10 -18.06 -5.07
C LYS A 751 -10.28 -17.71 -3.83
N HIS A 752 -10.94 -17.28 -2.76
CA HIS A 752 -10.28 -16.95 -1.49
C HIS A 752 -9.52 -18.15 -0.90
N THR A 753 -10.14 -19.34 -0.88
CA THR A 753 -9.53 -20.58 -0.36
C THR A 753 -8.30 -20.99 -1.16
N LEU A 754 -8.33 -20.90 -2.49
CA LEU A 754 -7.15 -21.16 -3.32
C LEU A 754 -6.04 -20.14 -3.10
N VAL A 755 -6.37 -18.84 -3.01
CA VAL A 755 -5.37 -17.78 -2.77
C VAL A 755 -4.72 -17.95 -1.40
N LYS A 756 -5.52 -18.10 -0.33
CA LYS A 756 -5.04 -18.41 1.01
C LYS A 756 -4.16 -19.67 1.00
N GLY A 757 -4.65 -20.76 0.41
CA GLY A 757 -3.94 -22.04 0.39
C GLY A 757 -2.65 -22.06 -0.44
N ILE A 758 -2.41 -21.10 -1.35
CA ILE A 758 -1.10 -20.93 -2.01
C ILE A 758 -0.17 -20.08 -1.14
N ILE A 759 -0.71 -19.05 -0.45
CA ILE A 759 0.06 -18.18 0.46
C ILE A 759 0.55 -18.96 1.69
N ASP A 760 -0.32 -19.78 2.27
CA ASP A 760 -0.09 -20.55 3.49
C ASP A 760 0.56 -21.94 3.19
N SER A 761 1.07 -22.16 1.96
CA SER A 761 1.64 -23.44 1.50
C SER A 761 3.08 -23.67 1.95
N THR A 762 3.37 -24.89 2.41
CA THR A 762 4.72 -25.34 2.84
C THR A 762 5.40 -26.30 1.86
N HIS A 763 4.73 -26.72 0.78
CA HIS A 763 5.29 -27.52 -0.33
C HIS A 763 6.64 -26.99 -0.88
N THR A 764 6.94 -25.70 -0.71
CA THR A 764 8.23 -25.10 -1.06
C THR A 764 8.83 -24.36 0.14
N GLU A 765 10.14 -24.46 0.35
CA GLU A 765 10.91 -23.73 1.40
C GLU A 765 10.72 -22.19 1.43
N GLN A 766 10.04 -21.64 0.44
CA GLN A 766 9.76 -20.21 0.31
C GLN A 766 8.24 -20.01 0.20
N ARG A 767 7.67 -19.27 1.16
CA ARG A 767 6.30 -18.73 1.08
C ARG A 767 6.10 -18.09 -0.29
N GLN A 768 5.01 -18.47 -0.96
CA GLN A 768 4.64 -17.90 -2.24
C GLN A 768 4.27 -16.41 -2.11
N VAL A 769 4.30 -15.70 -3.23
CA VAL A 769 3.79 -14.33 -3.34
C VAL A 769 2.71 -14.34 -4.42
N VAL A 770 1.46 -14.20 -4.00
CA VAL A 770 0.28 -14.40 -4.84
C VAL A 770 -0.33 -13.06 -5.20
N ALA A 771 -0.28 -12.73 -6.49
CA ALA A 771 -1.09 -11.66 -7.05
C ALA A 771 -2.44 -12.21 -7.52
N VAL A 772 -3.50 -11.42 -7.37
CA VAL A 772 -4.87 -11.75 -7.81
C VAL A 772 -5.38 -10.67 -8.75
N THR A 773 -6.11 -11.03 -9.81
CA THR A 773 -6.86 -10.06 -10.63
C THR A 773 -8.35 -10.30 -10.52
N GLY A 774 -9.13 -9.23 -10.54
CA GLY A 774 -10.60 -9.29 -10.51
C GLY A 774 -11.27 -8.05 -11.08
N ASP A 775 -12.56 -8.18 -11.36
CA ASP A 775 -13.42 -7.08 -11.82
C ASP A 775 -14.78 -7.04 -11.09
N GLY A 776 -15.32 -8.17 -10.65
CA GLY A 776 -16.59 -8.25 -9.91
C GLY A 776 -16.45 -8.09 -8.39
N THR A 777 -17.57 -7.80 -7.69
CA THR A 777 -17.59 -7.76 -6.21
C THR A 777 -17.20 -9.10 -5.60
N ASN A 778 -17.53 -10.18 -6.31
CA ASN A 778 -17.14 -11.57 -6.08
C ASN A 778 -15.62 -11.79 -5.92
N ASP A 779 -14.78 -10.91 -6.45
CA ASP A 779 -13.32 -11.01 -6.34
C ASP A 779 -12.78 -10.32 -5.08
N GLY A 780 -13.55 -9.43 -4.44
CA GLY A 780 -13.13 -8.63 -3.29
C GLY A 780 -12.44 -9.42 -2.16
N PRO A 781 -13.04 -10.53 -1.66
CA PRO A 781 -12.42 -11.36 -0.61
C PRO A 781 -11.14 -12.08 -1.05
N ALA A 782 -10.92 -12.29 -2.36
CA ALA A 782 -9.70 -12.89 -2.89
C ALA A 782 -8.62 -11.82 -3.16
N LEU A 783 -9.01 -10.67 -3.72
CA LEU A 783 -8.15 -9.49 -3.89
C LEU A 783 -7.58 -9.04 -2.55
N LYS A 784 -8.42 -8.93 -1.51
CA LYS A 784 -8.00 -8.44 -0.18
C LYS A 784 -7.17 -9.43 0.65
N LYS A 785 -7.14 -10.71 0.25
CA LYS A 785 -6.30 -11.77 0.86
C LYS A 785 -5.03 -12.06 0.05
N ALA A 786 -4.89 -11.49 -1.15
CA ALA A 786 -3.68 -11.58 -1.95
C ALA A 786 -2.49 -10.86 -1.28
N ASP A 787 -1.26 -11.14 -1.74
CA ASP A 787 -0.12 -10.28 -1.44
C ASP A 787 -0.12 -9.01 -2.32
N VAL A 788 -0.81 -9.05 -3.47
CA VAL A 788 -1.13 -7.91 -4.33
C VAL A 788 -2.47 -8.15 -5.07
N GLY A 789 -3.49 -7.35 -4.79
CA GLY A 789 -4.75 -7.30 -5.56
C GLY A 789 -4.69 -6.33 -6.73
N PHE A 790 -5.12 -6.77 -7.92
CA PHE A 790 -5.30 -5.96 -9.12
C PHE A 790 -6.78 -5.84 -9.51
N ALA A 791 -7.28 -4.61 -9.65
CA ALA A 791 -8.59 -4.34 -10.21
C ALA A 791 -8.52 -3.77 -11.63
N MET A 792 -9.54 -4.09 -12.44
CA MET A 792 -9.79 -3.41 -13.71
C MET A 792 -10.31 -1.99 -13.45
N GLY A 793 -9.76 -0.98 -14.13
CA GLY A 793 -10.15 0.42 -13.96
C GLY A 793 -11.43 0.79 -14.71
N ILE A 794 -11.65 0.20 -15.90
CA ILE A 794 -12.77 0.53 -16.80
C ILE A 794 -13.93 -0.46 -16.59
N ALA A 795 -13.66 -1.77 -16.66
CA ALA A 795 -14.68 -2.81 -16.48
C ALA A 795 -14.97 -3.13 -15.00
N GLY A 796 -14.05 -2.81 -14.08
CA GLY A 796 -14.16 -3.21 -12.68
C GLY A 796 -15.23 -2.46 -11.90
N THR A 797 -15.88 -3.20 -11.00
CA THR A 797 -16.72 -2.68 -9.92
C THR A 797 -15.89 -1.88 -8.92
N ASP A 798 -16.51 -0.94 -8.22
CA ASP A 798 -15.78 -0.09 -7.27
C ASP A 798 -15.41 -0.86 -6.00
N VAL A 799 -16.18 -1.89 -5.65
CA VAL A 799 -15.81 -2.91 -4.63
C VAL A 799 -14.48 -3.58 -4.97
N ALA A 800 -14.29 -4.02 -6.23
CA ALA A 800 -13.03 -4.63 -6.65
C ALA A 800 -11.86 -3.62 -6.60
N LYS A 801 -12.08 -2.39 -7.07
CA LYS A 801 -11.09 -1.29 -6.99
C LYS A 801 -10.69 -0.99 -5.56
N GLU A 802 -11.64 -0.96 -4.63
CA GLU A 802 -11.39 -0.69 -3.21
C GLU A 802 -10.70 -1.85 -2.48
N ALA A 803 -11.01 -3.10 -2.84
CA ALA A 803 -10.32 -4.28 -2.35
C ALA A 803 -8.87 -4.39 -2.88
N SER A 804 -8.57 -3.81 -4.05
CA SER A 804 -7.27 -3.91 -4.73
C SER A 804 -6.19 -2.92 -4.27
N ASP A 805 -4.93 -3.29 -4.46
CA ASP A 805 -3.75 -2.45 -4.19
C ASP A 805 -3.32 -1.64 -5.42
N ILE A 806 -3.61 -2.15 -6.63
CA ILE A 806 -3.25 -1.55 -7.91
C ILE A 806 -4.45 -1.61 -8.87
N ILE A 807 -4.84 -0.47 -9.44
CA ILE A 807 -5.86 -0.38 -10.50
C ILE A 807 -5.16 -0.30 -11.86
N LEU A 808 -5.62 -1.10 -12.84
CA LEU A 808 -5.17 -1.04 -14.23
C LEU A 808 -6.07 -0.08 -15.01
N THR A 809 -5.58 1.11 -15.35
CA THR A 809 -6.41 2.17 -15.98
C THR A 809 -6.71 1.91 -17.46
N ASP A 810 -6.19 0.81 -18.03
CA ASP A 810 -6.42 0.34 -19.40
C ASP A 810 -6.96 -1.10 -19.47
N ASP A 811 -7.31 -1.71 -18.33
CA ASP A 811 -7.72 -3.11 -18.18
C ASP A 811 -6.77 -4.12 -18.86
N ASN A 812 -5.48 -3.80 -18.99
CA ASN A 812 -4.56 -4.56 -19.83
C ASN A 812 -3.65 -5.50 -19.01
N PHE A 813 -3.69 -6.80 -19.30
CA PHE A 813 -2.81 -7.77 -18.61
C PHE A 813 -1.30 -7.50 -18.83
N SER A 814 -0.92 -6.83 -19.94
CA SER A 814 0.48 -6.41 -20.14
C SER A 814 0.93 -5.33 -19.14
N SER A 815 0.00 -4.53 -18.60
CA SER A 815 0.27 -3.57 -17.52
C SER A 815 0.74 -4.28 -16.24
N ILE A 816 0.24 -5.48 -15.94
CA ILE A 816 0.71 -6.33 -14.82
C ILE A 816 2.18 -6.75 -15.03
N VAL A 817 2.58 -7.07 -16.27
CA VAL A 817 3.98 -7.39 -16.61
C VAL A 817 4.90 -6.20 -16.35
N LYS A 818 4.42 -4.97 -16.63
CA LYS A 818 5.14 -3.74 -16.27
C LYS A 818 5.23 -3.56 -14.76
N ALA A 819 4.18 -3.85 -13.99
CA ALA A 819 4.21 -3.78 -12.52
C ALA A 819 5.26 -4.72 -11.91
N VAL A 820 5.36 -5.96 -12.41
CA VAL A 820 6.46 -6.89 -12.04
C VAL A 820 7.82 -6.29 -12.36
N MET A 821 7.98 -5.68 -13.54
CA MET A 821 9.25 -5.08 -13.96
C MET A 821 9.65 -3.88 -13.08
N TRP A 822 8.68 -3.02 -12.73
CA TRP A 822 8.89 -1.89 -11.82
C TRP A 822 9.21 -2.34 -10.39
N GLY A 823 8.47 -3.32 -9.83
CA GLY A 823 8.75 -3.84 -8.49
C GLY A 823 10.13 -4.51 -8.38
N ARG A 824 10.55 -5.26 -9.41
CA ARG A 824 11.91 -5.81 -9.50
C ARG A 824 12.99 -4.72 -9.61
N ASN A 825 12.66 -3.58 -10.21
CA ASN A 825 13.56 -2.43 -10.32
C ASN A 825 13.68 -1.63 -9.00
N VAL A 826 12.61 -1.52 -8.20
CA VAL A 826 12.66 -0.90 -6.86
C VAL A 826 13.67 -1.63 -5.97
N TYR A 827 13.56 -2.96 -5.86
CA TYR A 827 14.49 -3.77 -5.06
C TYR A 827 15.95 -3.66 -5.56
N ASP A 828 16.17 -3.73 -6.88
CA ASP A 828 17.51 -3.60 -7.47
C ASP A 828 18.10 -2.21 -7.24
N SER A 829 17.31 -1.15 -7.38
CA SER A 829 17.81 0.23 -7.21
C SER A 829 18.13 0.56 -5.76
N ILE A 830 17.36 0.03 -4.80
CA ILE A 830 17.70 0.09 -3.36
C ILE A 830 18.97 -0.72 -3.07
N SER A 831 19.17 -1.86 -3.74
CA SER A 831 20.40 -2.67 -3.63
C SER A 831 21.64 -2.00 -4.25
N LYS A 832 21.50 -1.24 -5.34
CA LYS A 832 22.56 -0.38 -5.91
C LYS A 832 22.99 0.69 -4.90
N PHE A 833 22.03 1.43 -4.35
CA PHE A 833 22.26 2.44 -3.32
C PHE A 833 22.95 1.86 -2.09
N LEU A 834 22.45 0.75 -1.54
CA LEU A 834 23.11 0.04 -0.44
C LEU A 834 24.55 -0.40 -0.76
N GLN A 835 24.84 -0.84 -1.98
CA GLN A 835 26.21 -1.25 -2.34
C GLN A 835 27.15 -0.05 -2.27
N PHE A 836 26.70 1.11 -2.75
CA PHE A 836 27.46 2.36 -2.64
C PHE A 836 27.60 2.80 -1.17
N GLN A 837 26.49 3.03 -0.48
CA GLN A 837 26.44 3.57 0.87
C GLN A 837 27.24 2.73 1.86
N LEU A 838 27.12 1.40 1.82
CA LEU A 838 27.90 0.51 2.68
C LEU A 838 29.40 0.49 2.35
N THR A 839 29.80 0.74 1.10
CA THR A 839 31.22 0.89 0.75
C THR A 839 31.78 2.16 1.36
N VAL A 840 31.08 3.29 1.24
CA VAL A 840 31.53 4.57 1.81
C VAL A 840 31.56 4.51 3.33
N ASN A 841 30.52 4.00 4.02
CA ASN A 841 30.52 3.81 5.47
C ASN A 841 31.73 3.00 5.94
N VAL A 842 31.98 1.83 5.33
CA VAL A 842 33.07 0.93 5.74
C VAL A 842 34.43 1.60 5.60
N VAL A 843 34.68 2.31 4.49
CA VAL A 843 35.96 2.99 4.28
C VAL A 843 36.09 4.20 5.20
N ALA A 844 35.08 5.06 5.29
CA ALA A 844 35.14 6.28 6.11
C ALA A 844 35.33 5.98 7.61
N VAL A 845 34.61 4.98 8.15
CA VAL A 845 34.77 4.57 9.56
C VAL A 845 36.14 3.98 9.83
N ILE A 846 36.69 3.15 8.93
CA ILE A 846 38.03 2.57 9.11
C ILE A 846 39.11 3.65 8.95
N VAL A 847 38.99 4.57 7.98
CA VAL A 847 39.94 5.69 7.80
C VAL A 847 39.95 6.61 9.02
N ALA A 848 38.78 7.00 9.53
CA ALA A 848 38.68 7.87 10.71
C ALA A 848 39.21 7.16 11.98
N PHE A 849 38.85 5.89 12.19
CA PHE A 849 39.35 5.09 13.31
C PHE A 849 40.88 4.90 13.27
N THR A 850 41.41 4.39 12.16
CA THR A 850 42.84 4.12 12.01
C THR A 850 43.68 5.40 11.97
N GLY A 851 43.15 6.49 11.39
CA GLY A 851 43.76 7.82 11.48
C GLY A 851 43.84 8.30 12.93
N ALA A 852 42.71 8.38 13.64
CA ALA A 852 42.66 8.79 15.04
C ALA A 852 43.60 7.97 15.95
N CYS A 853 43.70 6.66 15.72
CA CYS A 853 44.57 5.78 16.50
C CYS A 853 46.09 5.93 16.22
N ILE A 854 46.50 6.57 15.11
CA ILE A 854 47.91 6.65 14.68
C ILE A 854 48.42 8.10 14.62
N THR A 855 47.58 9.06 14.21
CA THR A 855 47.93 10.50 14.06
C THR A 855 47.23 11.42 15.06
N GLN A 856 46.60 10.85 16.10
CA GLN A 856 45.84 11.56 17.16
C GLN A 856 44.69 12.47 16.67
N ASP A 857 44.40 12.45 15.38
CA ASP A 857 43.45 13.29 14.66
C ASP A 857 42.95 12.52 13.43
N SER A 858 41.75 12.86 12.95
CA SER A 858 41.19 12.29 11.72
C SER A 858 41.77 13.00 10.49
N PRO A 859 42.17 12.27 9.42
CA PRO A 859 42.60 12.88 8.17
C PRO A 859 41.44 13.53 7.39
N LEU A 860 40.19 13.28 7.80
CA LEU A 860 38.98 13.93 7.30
C LEU A 860 38.33 14.72 8.43
N LYS A 861 38.13 16.03 8.25
CA LYS A 861 37.55 16.94 9.26
C LYS A 861 36.03 16.88 9.29
N ALA A 862 35.41 17.34 10.39
CA ALA A 862 33.97 17.22 10.61
C ALA A 862 33.13 17.80 9.45
N VAL A 863 33.46 18.99 8.96
CA VAL A 863 32.79 19.64 7.81
C VAL A 863 32.95 18.82 6.52
N GLN A 864 34.14 18.26 6.27
CA GLN A 864 34.41 17.39 5.11
C GLN A 864 33.60 16.09 5.19
N MET A 865 33.47 15.52 6.38
CA MET A 865 32.68 14.31 6.64
C MET A 865 31.17 14.55 6.48
N LEU A 866 30.65 15.73 6.86
CA LEU A 866 29.27 16.13 6.57
C LEU A 866 29.00 16.31 5.07
N TRP A 867 29.96 16.86 4.32
CA TRP A 867 29.87 16.94 2.85
C TRP A 867 29.89 15.55 2.20
N VAL A 868 30.76 14.64 2.66
CA VAL A 868 30.76 13.23 2.22
C VAL A 868 29.40 12.56 2.53
N ASN A 869 28.83 12.77 3.72
CA ASN A 869 27.49 12.27 4.09
C ASN A 869 26.41 12.75 3.10
N LEU A 870 26.38 14.06 2.78
CA LEU A 870 25.42 14.62 1.84
C LEU A 870 25.52 13.99 0.42
N ILE A 871 26.75 13.71 -0.06
CA ILE A 871 26.99 13.00 -1.31
C ILE A 871 26.45 11.56 -1.23
N MET A 872 26.95 10.79 -0.26
CA MET A 872 26.75 9.34 -0.21
C MET A 872 25.31 8.94 0.12
N ASP A 873 24.62 9.74 0.93
CA ASP A 873 23.32 9.39 1.47
C ASP A 873 22.18 10.10 0.71
N THR A 874 22.15 11.43 0.70
CA THR A 874 21.05 12.18 0.06
C THR A 874 21.17 12.27 -1.46
N PHE A 875 22.35 12.61 -2.00
CA PHE A 875 22.50 12.73 -3.45
C PHE A 875 22.53 11.37 -4.15
N ALA A 876 23.32 10.41 -3.65
CA ALA A 876 23.41 9.10 -4.29
C ALA A 876 22.15 8.23 -4.08
N SER A 877 21.36 8.42 -3.01
CA SER A 877 20.02 7.81 -2.95
C SER A 877 19.14 8.34 -4.08
N LEU A 878 19.07 9.66 -4.28
CA LEU A 878 18.28 10.26 -5.38
C LEU A 878 18.80 9.83 -6.77
N ALA A 879 20.11 9.69 -6.95
CA ALA A 879 20.74 9.27 -8.20
C ALA A 879 20.49 7.79 -8.52
N LEU A 880 20.75 6.88 -7.58
CA LEU A 880 20.70 5.43 -7.80
C LEU A 880 19.28 4.85 -7.65
N ALA A 881 18.39 5.48 -6.87
CA ALA A 881 17.00 5.06 -6.69
C ALA A 881 16.10 5.32 -7.92
N THR A 882 16.52 6.19 -8.84
CA THR A 882 15.70 6.72 -9.96
C THR A 882 16.00 6.10 -11.33
N GLU A 883 16.84 5.07 -11.38
CA GLU A 883 17.11 4.28 -12.59
C GLU A 883 15.82 3.66 -13.18
N PRO A 884 15.60 3.73 -14.51
CA PRO A 884 14.45 3.10 -15.16
C PRO A 884 14.60 1.57 -15.29
N PRO A 885 13.49 0.80 -15.30
CA PRO A 885 13.52 -0.65 -15.48
C PRO A 885 13.98 -1.09 -16.87
N THR A 886 14.37 -2.36 -16.98
CA THR A 886 14.80 -3.01 -18.23
C THR A 886 14.23 -4.43 -18.35
N GLU A 887 13.99 -4.92 -19.56
CA GLU A 887 13.40 -6.26 -19.77
C GLU A 887 14.28 -7.42 -19.26
N THR A 888 15.59 -7.20 -19.04
CA THR A 888 16.49 -8.19 -18.41
C THR A 888 16.04 -8.58 -17.00
N LEU A 889 15.31 -7.71 -16.29
CA LEU A 889 14.68 -8.00 -15.00
C LEU A 889 13.64 -9.13 -15.07
N LEU A 890 13.09 -9.42 -16.27
CA LEU A 890 12.15 -10.51 -16.54
C LEU A 890 12.82 -11.82 -17.00
N LEU A 891 14.15 -11.84 -17.13
CA LEU A 891 14.91 -13.06 -17.51
C LEU A 891 15.37 -13.90 -16.30
N ARG A 892 15.12 -13.41 -15.08
CA ARG A 892 15.45 -14.09 -13.81
C ARG A 892 14.19 -14.47 -13.04
N LYS A 893 14.32 -15.43 -12.12
CA LYS A 893 13.29 -15.78 -11.12
C LYS A 893 13.15 -14.66 -10.06
N PRO A 894 12.00 -14.55 -9.35
CA PRO A 894 11.86 -13.64 -8.21
C PRO A 894 12.86 -13.94 -7.08
N TYR A 895 13.06 -13.00 -6.15
CA TYR A 895 14.08 -13.12 -5.12
C TYR A 895 13.66 -13.96 -3.90
N GLY A 896 12.37 -13.98 -3.58
CA GLY A 896 11.80 -14.71 -2.44
C GLY A 896 11.85 -13.92 -1.12
N ARG A 897 10.77 -13.98 -0.33
CA ARG A 897 10.57 -13.15 0.89
C ARG A 897 11.73 -13.27 1.89
N ASN A 898 12.34 -14.45 2.02
CA ASN A 898 13.35 -14.73 3.05
C ASN A 898 14.81 -14.55 2.60
N LYS A 899 15.06 -14.07 1.36
CA LYS A 899 16.43 -13.85 0.87
C LYS A 899 17.10 -12.66 1.60
N PRO A 900 18.38 -12.77 2.03
CA PRO A 900 19.10 -11.65 2.63
C PRO A 900 19.30 -10.52 1.62
N LEU A 901 19.26 -9.28 2.11
CA LEU A 901 19.33 -8.07 1.28
C LEU A 901 20.74 -7.85 0.72
N ILE A 902 21.77 -8.04 1.54
CA ILE A 902 23.16 -8.01 1.08
C ILE A 902 23.50 -9.37 0.44
N SER A 903 23.67 -9.38 -0.88
CA SER A 903 24.02 -10.59 -1.62
C SER A 903 25.53 -10.89 -1.59
N ARG A 904 25.93 -12.13 -1.90
CA ARG A 904 27.37 -12.51 -1.95
C ARG A 904 28.17 -11.77 -3.02
N THR A 905 27.55 -11.37 -4.13
CA THR A 905 28.19 -10.54 -5.16
C THR A 905 28.34 -9.10 -4.68
N MET A 906 27.31 -8.55 -4.04
CA MET A 906 27.32 -7.22 -3.44
C MET A 906 28.36 -7.10 -2.30
N MET A 907 28.45 -8.09 -1.40
CA MET A 907 29.47 -8.14 -0.35
C MET A 907 30.89 -8.24 -0.94
N LYS A 908 31.08 -9.01 -2.02
CA LYS A 908 32.37 -9.04 -2.76
C LYS A 908 32.72 -7.65 -3.30
N ASN A 909 31.74 -6.94 -3.86
CA ASN A 909 31.96 -5.61 -4.42
C ASN A 909 32.30 -4.60 -3.31
N ILE A 910 31.50 -4.53 -2.23
CA ILE A 910 31.74 -3.65 -1.07
C ILE A 910 33.16 -3.83 -0.52
N LEU A 911 33.55 -5.07 -0.19
CA LEU A 911 34.87 -5.34 0.36
C LEU A 911 36.01 -5.18 -0.67
N GLY A 912 35.76 -5.46 -1.94
CA GLY A 912 36.74 -5.32 -3.01
C GLY A 912 37.11 -3.85 -3.30
N HIS A 913 36.10 -2.97 -3.32
CA HIS A 913 36.29 -1.52 -3.43
C HIS A 913 36.87 -0.95 -2.13
N ALA A 914 36.38 -1.37 -0.96
CA ALA A 914 36.91 -0.91 0.32
C ALA A 914 38.41 -1.20 0.48
N VAL A 915 38.90 -2.40 0.08
CA VAL A 915 40.34 -2.72 0.11
C VAL A 915 41.16 -1.81 -0.80
N TYR A 916 40.66 -1.46 -1.99
CA TYR A 916 41.33 -0.53 -2.91
C TYR A 916 41.45 0.87 -2.31
N GLN A 917 40.32 1.44 -1.88
CA GLN A 917 40.26 2.77 -1.28
C GLN A 917 41.10 2.87 -0.01
N LEU A 918 41.03 1.88 0.90
CA LEU A 918 41.85 1.86 2.12
C LEU A 918 43.35 1.78 1.81
N THR A 919 43.75 0.94 0.85
CA THR A 919 45.17 0.80 0.46
C THR A 919 45.71 2.14 -0.05
N LEU A 920 44.94 2.84 -0.87
CA LEU A 920 45.33 4.13 -1.44
C LEU A 920 45.31 5.27 -0.42
N ILE A 921 44.26 5.37 0.40
CA ILE A 921 44.15 6.40 1.45
C ILE A 921 45.27 6.26 2.48
N PHE A 922 45.61 5.03 2.91
CA PHE A 922 46.74 4.84 3.82
C PHE A 922 48.10 5.04 3.14
N THR A 923 48.23 4.73 1.84
CA THR A 923 49.45 5.06 1.08
C THR A 923 49.64 6.58 0.99
N LEU A 924 48.58 7.34 0.70
CA LEU A 924 48.62 8.79 0.72
C LEU A 924 48.90 9.31 2.14
N LEU A 925 48.20 8.83 3.17
CA LEU A 925 48.37 9.28 4.56
C LEU A 925 49.80 9.11 5.10
N PHE A 926 50.49 8.01 4.75
CA PHE A 926 51.82 7.70 5.32
C PHE A 926 53.01 7.98 4.39
N VAL A 927 52.77 8.16 3.07
CA VAL A 927 53.83 8.32 2.06
C VAL A 927 53.57 9.51 1.11
N GLY A 928 52.36 10.08 1.10
CA GLY A 928 51.95 11.19 0.23
C GLY A 928 52.85 12.41 0.32
N GLU A 929 53.21 12.83 1.54
CA GLU A 929 54.20 13.90 1.81
C GLU A 929 55.49 13.75 0.96
N LYS A 930 56.01 12.52 0.82
CA LYS A 930 57.25 12.20 0.08
C LYS A 930 57.01 11.96 -1.41
N MET A 931 55.79 11.55 -1.77
CA MET A 931 55.37 11.30 -3.15
C MET A 931 55.14 12.61 -3.91
N PHE A 932 54.55 13.61 -3.25
CA PHE A 932 54.21 14.91 -3.83
C PHE A 932 55.19 16.03 -3.45
N GLN A 933 56.17 15.77 -2.57
CA GLN A 933 57.14 16.76 -2.06
C GLN A 933 56.46 17.97 -1.37
N ILE A 934 55.50 17.65 -0.50
CA ILE A 934 54.67 18.62 0.26
C ILE A 934 54.83 18.41 1.77
N ASP A 935 54.60 19.47 2.54
CA ASP A 935 54.68 19.42 4.00
C ASP A 935 53.62 18.49 4.62
N SER A 936 54.02 17.79 5.68
CA SER A 936 53.16 16.78 6.30
C SER A 936 52.09 17.42 7.19
N GLY A 937 50.82 17.26 6.84
CA GLY A 937 49.69 17.60 7.72
C GLY A 937 49.54 16.72 8.98
N ARG A 938 50.44 15.76 9.21
CA ARG A 938 50.36 14.81 10.33
C ARG A 938 50.79 15.45 11.64
N ASN A 939 50.07 15.13 12.71
CA ASN A 939 50.31 15.62 14.08
C ASN A 939 50.30 17.17 14.21
N ALA A 940 49.65 17.87 13.27
CA ALA A 940 49.61 19.33 13.25
C ALA A 940 48.94 19.91 14.51
N PRO A 941 49.43 21.04 15.05
CA PRO A 941 48.94 21.61 16.30
C PRO A 941 47.50 22.14 16.19
N LEU A 942 46.88 22.37 17.34
CA LEU A 942 45.54 22.96 17.41
C LEU A 942 45.57 24.37 16.78
N HIS A 943 44.63 24.64 15.86
CA HIS A 943 44.53 25.85 15.02
C HIS A 943 45.49 25.97 13.82
N SER A 944 46.30 24.95 13.52
CA SER A 944 47.18 24.93 12.33
C SER A 944 46.44 25.22 11.00
N PRO A 945 47.07 25.89 10.02
CA PRO A 945 46.48 26.17 8.71
C PRO A 945 46.12 24.89 7.92
N PRO A 946 45.17 24.95 6.96
CA PRO A 946 44.75 23.79 6.18
C PRO A 946 45.90 23.24 5.32
N SER A 947 46.19 21.95 5.46
CA SER A 947 47.29 21.28 4.77
C SER A 947 46.90 20.79 3.36
N GLU A 948 47.77 21.02 2.38
CA GLU A 948 47.66 20.41 1.04
C GLU A 948 47.61 18.88 1.13
N HIS A 949 48.42 18.27 2.02
CA HIS A 949 48.50 16.81 2.18
C HIS A 949 47.14 16.18 2.52
N TYR A 950 46.42 16.75 3.49
CA TYR A 950 45.07 16.29 3.83
C TYR A 950 44.03 16.68 2.77
N THR A 951 44.23 17.78 2.05
CA THR A 951 43.34 18.17 0.95
C THR A 951 43.45 17.19 -0.23
N ILE A 952 44.64 16.67 -0.55
CA ILE A 952 44.83 15.60 -1.54
C ILE A 952 44.10 14.31 -1.10
N ILE A 953 44.18 13.94 0.18
CA ILE A 953 43.48 12.76 0.71
C ILE A 953 41.95 12.92 0.60
N PHE A 954 41.41 14.05 1.08
CA PHE A 954 39.98 14.38 0.98
C PHE A 954 39.51 14.40 -0.48
N ASN A 955 40.23 15.08 -1.38
CA ASN A 955 39.84 15.18 -2.78
C ASN A 955 39.92 13.82 -3.50
N THR A 956 40.97 13.04 -3.28
CA THR A 956 41.10 11.69 -3.83
C THR A 956 39.98 10.77 -3.31
N PHE A 957 39.60 10.88 -2.03
CA PHE A 957 38.49 10.13 -1.47
C PHE A 957 37.16 10.46 -2.14
N VAL A 958 36.82 11.73 -2.32
CA VAL A 958 35.59 12.15 -3.03
C VAL A 958 35.62 11.72 -4.50
N MET A 959 36.77 11.85 -5.19
CA MET A 959 36.91 11.36 -6.58
C MET A 959 36.68 9.85 -6.68
N MET A 960 37.27 9.05 -5.80
CA MET A 960 37.03 7.60 -5.76
C MET A 960 35.54 7.28 -5.53
N GLN A 961 34.81 8.03 -4.68
CA GLN A 961 33.38 7.78 -4.54
C GLN A 961 32.56 8.16 -5.77
N LEU A 962 32.85 9.27 -6.45
CA LEU A 962 32.14 9.63 -7.70
C LEU A 962 32.29 8.54 -8.79
N PHE A 963 33.46 7.90 -8.88
CA PHE A 963 33.67 6.79 -9.80
C PHE A 963 33.11 5.45 -9.28
N ASN A 964 33.13 5.21 -7.97
CA ASN A 964 32.47 4.08 -7.33
C ASN A 964 30.94 4.13 -7.50
N GLU A 965 30.32 5.30 -7.51
CA GLU A 965 28.88 5.48 -7.76
C GLU A 965 28.47 4.92 -9.14
N ILE A 966 29.32 5.13 -10.16
CA ILE A 966 29.14 4.57 -11.51
C ILE A 966 29.25 3.04 -11.50
N ASN A 967 30.22 2.47 -10.77
CA ASN A 967 30.32 1.02 -10.57
C ASN A 967 29.10 0.45 -9.85
N ALA A 968 28.60 1.15 -8.82
CA ALA A 968 27.48 0.71 -7.98
C ALA A 968 26.15 0.58 -8.72
N ARG A 969 26.00 1.21 -9.91
CA ARG A 969 24.86 1.00 -10.82
C ARG A 969 24.65 -0.49 -11.20
N LYS A 970 25.70 -1.33 -11.13
CA LYS A 970 25.68 -2.74 -11.59
C LYS A 970 25.98 -3.73 -10.44
N ILE A 971 24.95 -4.47 -10.01
CA ILE A 971 25.01 -5.39 -8.85
C ILE A 971 25.10 -6.89 -9.21
N HIS A 972 24.80 -7.27 -10.46
CA HIS A 972 24.74 -8.68 -10.90
C HIS A 972 26.02 -9.20 -11.56
N GLY A 973 27.13 -8.45 -11.51
CA GLY A 973 28.38 -8.80 -12.21
C GLY A 973 28.40 -8.43 -13.70
N GLU A 974 27.47 -7.58 -14.13
CA GLU A 974 27.50 -6.94 -15.45
C GLU A 974 28.74 -6.06 -15.59
N ARG A 975 29.49 -6.19 -16.69
CA ARG A 975 30.75 -5.44 -16.88
C ARG A 975 30.55 -4.02 -17.39
N ASN A 976 29.56 -3.76 -18.24
CA ASN A 976 29.38 -2.43 -18.82
C ASN A 976 28.64 -1.48 -17.86
N VAL A 977 29.41 -0.75 -17.04
CA VAL A 977 28.89 0.23 -16.06
C VAL A 977 28.31 1.50 -16.71
N PHE A 978 28.72 1.81 -17.94
CA PHE A 978 28.22 2.95 -18.72
C PHE A 978 26.91 2.65 -19.47
N ASP A 979 26.50 1.38 -19.53
CA ASP A 979 25.25 0.99 -20.18
C ASP A 979 24.04 1.74 -19.60
N GLY A 980 23.21 2.28 -20.49
CA GLY A 980 22.03 3.05 -20.16
C GLY A 980 22.26 4.36 -19.38
N ILE A 981 23.49 4.81 -19.12
CA ILE A 981 23.76 5.93 -18.19
C ILE A 981 22.97 7.21 -18.51
N PHE A 982 22.93 7.61 -19.79
CA PHE A 982 22.19 8.79 -20.26
C PHE A 982 20.65 8.65 -20.20
N ARG A 983 20.10 7.47 -19.84
CA ARG A 983 18.66 7.30 -19.61
C ARG A 983 18.22 7.88 -18.27
N ASN A 984 19.13 8.07 -17.32
CA ASN A 984 18.86 8.76 -16.06
C ASN A 984 19.54 10.15 -16.03
N PRO A 985 18.84 11.23 -16.46
CA PRO A 985 19.41 12.57 -16.41
C PRO A 985 19.63 13.07 -14.97
N ILE A 986 18.92 12.52 -13.97
CA ILE A 986 19.12 12.88 -12.56
C ILE A 986 20.51 12.39 -12.11
N PHE A 987 20.85 11.13 -12.39
CA PHE A 987 22.18 10.57 -12.13
C PHE A 987 23.29 11.40 -12.78
N CYS A 988 23.18 11.69 -14.08
CA CYS A 988 24.17 12.51 -14.79
C CYS A 988 24.32 13.92 -14.22
N THR A 989 23.21 14.54 -13.78
CA THR A 989 23.23 15.88 -13.18
C THR A 989 23.89 15.87 -11.79
N ILE A 990 23.66 14.82 -11.00
CA ILE A 990 24.23 14.68 -9.65
C ILE A 990 25.74 14.41 -9.72
N VAL A 991 26.20 13.45 -10.52
CA VAL A 991 27.65 13.14 -10.61
C VAL A 991 28.44 14.35 -11.12
N LEU A 992 27.96 15.03 -12.17
CA LEU A 992 28.63 16.22 -12.72
C LEU A 992 28.50 17.44 -11.78
N GLY A 993 27.37 17.59 -11.10
CA GLY A 993 27.13 18.66 -10.12
C GLY A 993 28.04 18.53 -8.91
N THR A 994 28.13 17.35 -8.31
CA THR A 994 29.03 17.06 -7.18
C THR A 994 30.49 17.23 -7.58
N PHE A 995 30.91 16.80 -8.78
CA PHE A 995 32.26 17.05 -9.29
C PHE A 995 32.57 18.57 -9.40
N ALA A 996 31.63 19.36 -9.95
CA ALA A 996 31.79 20.81 -10.05
C ALA A 996 31.81 21.50 -8.67
N ILE A 997 30.97 21.08 -7.72
CA ILE A 997 30.96 21.61 -6.35
C ILE A 997 32.25 21.23 -5.62
N GLN A 998 32.77 20.02 -5.80
CA GLN A 998 34.05 19.59 -5.22
C GLN A 998 35.23 20.46 -5.70
N ILE A 999 35.24 20.86 -6.98
CA ILE A 999 36.23 21.84 -7.50
C ILE A 999 36.12 23.17 -6.77
N VAL A 1000 34.89 23.67 -6.55
CA VAL A 1000 34.67 24.94 -5.82
C VAL A 1000 35.10 24.82 -4.35
N ILE A 1001 34.77 23.72 -3.67
CA ILE A 1001 35.15 23.47 -2.27
C ILE A 1001 36.67 23.40 -2.11
N VAL A 1002 37.38 22.67 -2.99
CA VAL A 1002 38.83 22.52 -2.89
C VAL A 1002 39.56 23.82 -3.27
N GLN A 1003 39.12 24.54 -4.30
CA GLN A 1003 39.83 25.74 -4.78
C GLN A 1003 39.50 27.01 -3.99
N PHE A 1004 38.30 27.11 -3.39
CA PHE A 1004 37.82 28.33 -2.72
C PHE A 1004 37.28 28.11 -1.29
N GLY A 1005 37.14 26.86 -0.81
CA GLY A 1005 36.57 26.55 0.51
C GLY A 1005 37.47 26.83 1.71
N GLY A 1006 38.78 27.00 1.50
CA GLY A 1006 39.74 27.58 2.45
C GLY A 1006 39.68 27.07 3.89
N LYS A 1007 39.85 27.98 4.87
CA LYS A 1007 39.75 27.67 6.31
C LYS A 1007 38.42 26.95 6.67
N PRO A 1008 37.20 27.41 6.26
CA PRO A 1008 35.93 26.76 6.60
C PRO A 1008 35.79 25.28 6.22
N PHE A 1009 36.32 24.85 5.07
CA PHE A 1009 36.32 23.44 4.66
C PHE A 1009 37.64 22.71 5.00
N SER A 1010 38.55 23.37 5.72
CA SER A 1010 39.91 22.89 5.99
C SER A 1010 40.65 22.40 4.72
N CYS A 1011 40.50 23.13 3.61
CA CYS A 1011 41.07 22.81 2.30
C CYS A 1011 42.09 23.86 1.86
N ALA A 1012 43.18 23.40 1.24
CA ALA A 1012 44.16 24.23 0.54
C ALA A 1012 43.98 24.13 -0.99
N PRO A 1013 44.20 25.21 -1.76
CA PRO A 1013 43.99 25.22 -3.20
C PRO A 1013 45.02 24.34 -3.93
N LEU A 1014 44.59 23.16 -4.42
CA LEU A 1014 45.47 22.22 -5.11
C LEU A 1014 45.95 22.71 -6.48
N GLN A 1015 47.16 22.30 -6.87
CA GLN A 1015 47.72 22.50 -8.21
C GLN A 1015 47.13 21.51 -9.23
N LEU A 1016 47.27 21.82 -10.52
CA LEU A 1016 46.62 21.07 -11.61
C LEU A 1016 47.18 19.64 -11.77
N ASP A 1017 48.45 19.41 -11.44
CA ASP A 1017 49.07 18.09 -11.39
C ASP A 1017 48.55 17.24 -10.22
N GLN A 1018 48.45 17.82 -9.01
CA GLN A 1018 47.83 17.21 -7.83
C GLN A 1018 46.37 16.81 -8.14
N TRP A 1019 45.61 17.69 -8.80
CA TRP A 1019 44.26 17.41 -9.31
C TRP A 1019 44.23 16.23 -10.29
N MET A 1020 45.15 16.20 -11.27
CA MET A 1020 45.23 15.10 -12.24
C MET A 1020 45.57 13.76 -11.58
N TRP A 1021 46.39 13.75 -10.53
CA TRP A 1021 46.64 12.56 -9.72
C TRP A 1021 45.40 12.10 -8.93
N CYS A 1022 44.67 13.03 -8.29
CA CYS A 1022 43.40 12.71 -7.60
C CYS A 1022 42.39 12.05 -8.56
N ILE A 1023 42.25 12.61 -9.77
CA ILE A 1023 41.35 12.10 -10.82
C ILE A 1023 41.86 10.76 -11.38
N PHE A 1024 43.16 10.59 -11.59
CA PHE A 1024 43.75 9.33 -12.06
C PHE A 1024 43.52 8.17 -11.09
N ILE A 1025 43.73 8.41 -9.79
CA ILE A 1025 43.47 7.43 -8.73
C ILE A 1025 41.98 7.09 -8.67
N GLY A 1026 41.10 8.10 -8.79
CA GLY A 1026 39.66 7.93 -8.92
C GLY A 1026 39.25 7.08 -10.12
N LEU A 1027 39.78 7.34 -11.31
CA LEU A 1027 39.51 6.56 -12.53
C LEU A 1027 39.98 5.09 -12.39
N GLY A 1028 41.02 4.85 -11.59
CA GLY A 1028 41.47 3.50 -11.23
C GLY A 1028 40.39 2.67 -10.52
N GLU A 1029 39.44 3.29 -9.81
CA GLU A 1029 38.29 2.60 -9.20
C GLU A 1029 37.39 1.93 -10.25
N LEU A 1030 37.19 2.55 -11.42
CA LEU A 1030 36.43 1.95 -12.53
C LEU A 1030 37.14 0.71 -13.06
N VAL A 1031 38.47 0.77 -13.19
CA VAL A 1031 39.30 -0.35 -13.65
C VAL A 1031 39.31 -1.47 -12.61
N TRP A 1032 39.44 -1.13 -11.33
CA TRP A 1032 39.41 -2.09 -10.23
C TRP A 1032 38.06 -2.77 -10.07
N GLY A 1033 36.95 -2.06 -10.31
CA GLY A 1033 35.61 -2.65 -10.43
C GLY A 1033 35.53 -3.77 -11.47
N GLN A 1034 36.20 -3.61 -12.63
CA GLN A 1034 36.30 -4.68 -13.62
C GLN A 1034 37.14 -5.87 -13.13
N VAL A 1035 38.25 -5.62 -12.42
CA VAL A 1035 39.05 -6.69 -11.80
C VAL A 1035 38.21 -7.48 -10.80
N ILE A 1036 37.50 -6.80 -9.89
CA ILE A 1036 36.57 -7.43 -8.94
C ILE A 1036 35.52 -8.24 -9.69
N ALA A 1037 34.95 -7.73 -10.79
CA ALA A 1037 33.97 -8.44 -11.61
C ALA A 1037 34.52 -9.74 -12.22
N THR A 1038 35.83 -9.85 -12.51
CA THR A 1038 36.43 -11.12 -12.99
C THR A 1038 36.51 -12.22 -11.91
N ILE A 1039 36.55 -11.86 -10.63
CA ILE A 1039 36.75 -12.81 -9.53
C ILE A 1039 35.45 -13.56 -9.22
N PRO A 1040 35.39 -14.90 -9.41
CA PRO A 1040 34.19 -15.68 -9.15
C PRO A 1040 33.97 -15.92 -7.65
N THR A 1041 32.74 -15.75 -7.19
CA THR A 1041 32.35 -15.92 -5.78
C THR A 1041 32.60 -17.33 -5.24
N SER A 1042 32.71 -18.34 -6.10
CA SER A 1042 33.06 -19.72 -5.72
C SER A 1042 34.47 -19.89 -5.12
N ARG A 1043 35.41 -18.97 -5.41
CA ARG A 1043 36.76 -18.98 -4.82
C ARG A 1043 36.81 -18.32 -3.44
N LEU A 1044 35.88 -17.41 -3.13
CA LEU A 1044 35.85 -16.60 -1.91
C LEU A 1044 35.10 -17.31 -0.78
N LYS A 1045 35.64 -18.44 -0.29
CA LYS A 1045 34.96 -19.31 0.69
C LYS A 1045 34.55 -18.59 1.99
N PHE A 1046 35.31 -17.61 2.48
CA PHE A 1046 34.95 -16.86 3.70
C PHE A 1046 33.65 -16.04 3.57
N LEU A 1047 33.32 -15.56 2.36
CA LEU A 1047 32.04 -14.88 2.07
C LEU A 1047 30.82 -15.82 2.12
N LYS A 1048 31.05 -17.13 2.29
CA LYS A 1048 29.98 -18.13 2.48
C LYS A 1048 29.39 -18.06 3.90
N GLU A 1049 30.17 -17.58 4.88
CA GLU A 1049 29.81 -17.39 6.28
C GLU A 1049 29.46 -15.92 6.58
N ALA A 1050 30.22 -14.94 6.09
CA ALA A 1050 29.90 -13.52 6.31
C ALA A 1050 28.52 -13.07 5.74
N GLY A 1051 27.97 -13.83 4.79
CA GLY A 1051 26.59 -13.66 4.29
C GLY A 1051 25.52 -14.47 5.05
N ARG A 1052 25.85 -15.04 6.21
CA ARG A 1052 24.99 -15.74 7.16
C ARG A 1052 25.19 -15.12 8.56
N LEU A 1053 24.75 -13.87 8.72
CA LEU A 1053 24.46 -13.36 10.06
C LEU A 1053 23.26 -14.17 10.60
N THR A 1054 23.46 -14.71 11.80
CA THR A 1054 22.72 -15.81 12.47
C THR A 1054 22.67 -17.17 11.75
N GLN A 1055 22.74 -18.23 12.55
CA GLN A 1055 22.53 -19.61 12.12
C GLN A 1055 21.04 -19.92 12.01
N LYS A 1056 20.69 -20.90 11.15
CA LYS A 1056 19.51 -21.72 11.42
C LYS A 1056 19.83 -22.62 12.61
N GLU A 1057 19.22 -22.36 13.75
CA GLU A 1057 18.55 -23.43 14.48
C GLU A 1057 17.07 -23.43 14.03
N GLU A 1058 16.34 -24.52 14.26
CA GLU A 1058 14.98 -24.68 13.74
C GLU A 1058 13.96 -24.06 14.70
N ILE A 1059 13.81 -22.75 14.56
CA ILE A 1059 12.84 -21.91 15.26
C ILE A 1059 11.40 -22.37 14.92
N PRO A 1060 10.56 -22.72 15.92
CA PRO A 1060 9.14 -23.05 15.72
C PRO A 1060 8.31 -21.87 15.18
N GLU A 1061 7.19 -22.15 14.52
CA GLU A 1061 6.38 -21.12 13.85
C GLU A 1061 5.73 -20.09 14.80
N GLU A 1062 5.71 -20.36 16.12
CA GLU A 1062 5.22 -19.41 17.14
C GLU A 1062 6.14 -18.18 17.28
N GLU A 1063 7.47 -18.37 17.22
CA GLU A 1063 8.48 -17.30 17.30
C GLU A 1063 8.43 -16.33 16.10
N LEU A 1064 7.80 -16.70 14.98
CA LEU A 1064 7.64 -15.77 13.83
C LEU A 1064 6.65 -14.63 14.13
N ASN A 1065 5.75 -14.82 15.08
CA ASN A 1065 4.95 -13.72 15.63
C ASN A 1065 5.76 -12.90 16.64
N GLU A 1066 6.65 -13.55 17.41
CA GLU A 1066 7.57 -12.86 18.33
C GLU A 1066 8.60 -11.99 17.58
N ASP A 1067 9.05 -12.35 16.38
CA ASP A 1067 9.93 -11.50 15.52
C ASP A 1067 9.22 -10.17 15.12
N VAL A 1068 7.89 -10.13 15.11
CA VAL A 1068 7.09 -8.90 14.92
C VAL A 1068 6.91 -8.14 16.24
N GLU A 1069 6.76 -8.83 17.36
CA GLU A 1069 6.75 -8.20 18.68
C GLU A 1069 8.13 -7.69 19.12
N GLU A 1070 9.24 -8.30 18.68
CA GLU A 1070 10.62 -7.81 18.83
C GLU A 1070 10.80 -6.49 18.09
N ILE A 1071 10.22 -6.33 16.90
CA ILE A 1071 10.26 -5.06 16.16
C ILE A 1071 9.47 -3.98 16.92
N ASP A 1072 8.30 -4.30 17.46
CA ASP A 1072 7.55 -3.36 18.31
C ASP A 1072 8.24 -3.15 19.68
N HIS A 1073 9.01 -4.12 20.19
CA HIS A 1073 9.80 -3.98 21.41
C HIS A 1073 11.04 -3.10 21.19
N ALA A 1074 11.74 -3.24 20.05
CA ALA A 1074 12.85 -2.38 19.65
C ALA A 1074 12.37 -0.94 19.35
N GLU A 1075 11.20 -0.78 18.70
CA GLU A 1075 10.59 0.54 18.49
C GLU A 1075 10.09 1.14 19.82
N ARG A 1076 9.58 0.32 20.75
CA ARG A 1076 9.30 0.70 22.15
C ARG A 1076 10.56 0.98 22.96
N GLU A 1077 11.71 0.38 22.67
CA GLU A 1077 12.99 0.66 23.34
C GLU A 1077 13.61 1.96 22.86
N LEU A 1078 13.54 2.25 21.55
CA LEU A 1078 13.85 3.58 21.00
C LEU A 1078 12.97 4.66 21.66
N ARG A 1079 11.65 4.44 21.71
CA ARG A 1079 10.71 5.35 22.40
C ARG A 1079 10.93 5.39 23.91
N ARG A 1080 11.23 4.28 24.59
CA ARG A 1080 11.56 4.26 26.04
C ARG A 1080 12.87 5.01 26.30
N GLY A 1081 13.87 4.87 25.43
CA GLY A 1081 15.11 5.63 25.46
C GLY A 1081 14.82 7.12 25.39
N GLN A 1082 14.07 7.57 24.37
CA GLN A 1082 13.61 8.96 24.25
C GLN A 1082 12.78 9.42 25.46
N ILE A 1083 11.85 8.61 25.97
CA ILE A 1083 11.01 8.96 27.14
C ILE A 1083 11.82 9.04 28.44
N LEU A 1084 12.80 8.14 28.63
CA LEU A 1084 13.74 8.21 29.76
C LEU A 1084 14.66 9.43 29.63
N TRP A 1085 15.09 9.80 28.41
CA TRP A 1085 15.85 11.02 28.15
C TRP A 1085 15.02 12.28 28.36
N PHE A 1086 13.75 12.32 27.93
CA PHE A 1086 12.81 13.41 28.24
C PHE A 1086 12.54 13.52 29.75
N ARG A 1087 12.46 12.40 30.47
CA ARG A 1087 12.40 12.41 31.95
C ARG A 1087 13.71 12.89 32.56
N GLY A 1088 14.87 12.58 31.95
CA GLY A 1088 16.19 13.12 32.31
C GLY A 1088 16.28 14.63 32.11
N LEU A 1089 15.96 15.12 30.91
CA LEU A 1089 15.90 16.56 30.57
C LEU A 1089 14.93 17.33 31.46
N ASN A 1090 13.74 16.77 31.76
CA ASN A 1090 12.82 17.39 32.71
C ASN A 1090 13.39 17.41 34.14
N ARG A 1091 14.13 16.37 34.55
CA ARG A 1091 14.84 16.34 35.85
C ARG A 1091 15.95 17.39 35.91
N ILE A 1092 16.69 17.57 34.81
CA ILE A 1092 17.72 18.60 34.64
C ILE A 1092 17.10 20.00 34.62
N GLN A 1093 15.99 20.25 33.91
CA GLN A 1093 15.26 21.52 33.99
C GLN A 1093 14.76 21.81 35.41
N THR A 1094 14.27 20.79 36.13
CA THR A 1094 13.83 20.91 37.53
C THR A 1094 15.02 21.25 38.44
N GLN A 1095 16.18 20.60 38.27
CA GLN A 1095 17.41 20.90 38.99
C GLN A 1095 17.94 22.30 38.66
N ILE A 1096 17.91 22.74 37.40
CA ILE A 1096 18.29 24.11 36.98
C ILE A 1096 17.33 25.15 37.61
N ARG A 1097 16.03 24.84 37.74
CA ARG A 1097 15.05 25.69 38.44
C ARG A 1097 15.34 25.77 39.94
N VAL A 1098 15.71 24.66 40.58
CA VAL A 1098 16.15 24.63 42.00
C VAL A 1098 17.48 25.40 42.19
N VAL A 1099 18.45 25.23 41.29
CA VAL A 1099 19.72 25.99 41.31
C VAL A 1099 19.49 27.48 41.11
N LYS A 1100 18.56 27.89 40.23
CA LYS A 1100 18.15 29.31 40.12
C LYS A 1100 17.53 29.83 41.42
N ALA A 1101 16.66 29.06 42.07
CA ALA A 1101 16.05 29.45 43.36
C ALA A 1101 17.09 29.55 44.50
N PHE A 1102 18.08 28.65 44.54
CA PHE A 1102 19.21 28.76 45.47
C PHE A 1102 20.10 29.97 45.17
N ARG A 1103 20.32 30.29 43.88
CA ARG A 1103 21.16 31.41 43.48
C ARG A 1103 20.51 32.78 43.71
N SER A 1104 19.17 32.88 43.68
CA SER A 1104 18.47 34.10 44.14
C SER A 1104 18.54 34.24 45.66
N SER A 1105 18.32 33.15 46.40
CA SER A 1105 18.38 33.14 47.88
C SER A 1105 19.76 33.51 48.46
N LEU A 1106 20.83 33.45 47.66
CA LEU A 1106 22.20 33.79 48.05
C LEU A 1106 22.62 35.23 47.70
N TYR A 1107 21.80 35.98 46.95
CA TYR A 1107 22.15 37.35 46.50
C TYR A 1107 21.29 38.46 47.12
N GLU A 1108 20.14 38.17 47.73
CA GLU A 1108 19.29 39.17 48.43
C GLU A 1108 19.86 39.67 49.78
N GLY A 1109 21.13 39.39 50.09
CA GLY A 1109 21.79 39.79 51.34
C GLY A 1109 22.46 41.17 51.35
N LEU A 1110 22.52 41.86 50.21
CA LEU A 1110 23.18 43.17 50.06
C LEU A 1110 22.33 44.15 49.24
N GLU A 1111 22.53 45.44 49.52
CA GLU A 1111 21.91 46.61 48.89
C GLU A 1111 20.41 46.88 49.18
N LYS A 1112 20.18 47.79 50.13
CA LYS A 1112 19.08 48.77 50.12
C LYS A 1112 19.69 50.17 49.97
N PRO A 1113 18.99 51.11 49.32
CA PRO A 1113 18.27 52.10 50.13
C PRO A 1113 16.87 52.53 49.60
N GLU A 1114 16.04 52.98 50.55
CA GLU A 1114 15.08 54.12 50.56
C GLU A 1114 14.41 54.67 49.27
N SER A 1115 13.15 55.20 49.28
CA SER A 1115 12.04 55.14 50.27
C SER A 1115 10.72 55.74 49.73
N ARG A 1116 9.55 55.35 50.32
CA ARG A 1116 8.21 56.03 50.31
C ARG A 1116 7.53 56.21 48.92
N THR A 1117 6.21 56.38 48.72
CA THR A 1117 4.98 56.70 49.52
C THR A 1117 3.83 55.77 49.08
N SER A 1118 3.04 55.04 49.89
CA SER A 1118 2.09 55.36 50.99
C SER A 1118 0.64 55.71 50.56
N ILE A 1119 -0.36 55.35 51.41
CA ILE A 1119 -1.82 55.66 51.35
C ILE A 1119 -2.65 54.66 50.48
N HIS A 1120 -3.83 54.12 50.88
CA HIS A 1120 -4.68 54.30 52.07
C HIS A 1120 -5.03 52.94 52.75
N ASN A 1121 -5.53 52.98 53.99
CA ASN A 1121 -5.81 51.84 54.88
C ASN A 1121 -7.24 51.88 55.46
N PHE A 1122 -7.81 50.75 55.92
CA PHE A 1122 -8.85 50.70 56.97
C PHE A 1122 -8.93 49.33 57.71
N MET A 1123 -9.33 49.36 58.99
CA MET A 1123 -9.28 48.26 60.00
C MET A 1123 -10.58 47.42 60.03
N ALA A 1124 -10.68 46.17 60.54
CA ALA A 1124 -10.30 45.57 61.85
C ALA A 1124 -11.06 46.17 63.06
N HIS A 1125 -11.41 45.49 64.17
CA HIS A 1125 -11.02 44.19 64.80
C HIS A 1125 -12.31 43.49 65.40
N PRO A 1126 -12.35 42.51 66.37
CA PRO A 1126 -11.36 41.99 67.35
C PRO A 1126 -11.25 40.44 67.50
N GLU A 1127 -11.78 39.83 68.57
CA GLU A 1127 -11.35 38.55 69.21
C GLU A 1127 -12.51 37.80 69.94
N PHE A 1128 -12.36 36.50 70.30
CA PHE A 1128 -12.34 35.98 71.70
C PHE A 1128 -11.98 34.44 71.80
N ARG A 1129 -12.35 33.71 72.88
CA ARG A 1129 -11.52 32.66 73.55
C ARG A 1129 -12.30 31.38 74.03
N ILE A 1130 -11.58 30.27 74.24
CA ILE A 1130 -11.72 29.22 75.33
C ILE A 1130 -12.59 27.91 75.17
N GLU A 1131 -11.94 26.77 75.50
CA GLU A 1131 -12.29 25.44 76.13
C GLU A 1131 -13.31 24.36 75.61
N ASP A 1132 -12.84 23.09 75.71
CA ASP A 1132 -13.39 21.78 76.15
C ASP A 1132 -14.77 21.23 75.67
N SER A 1133 -14.96 19.91 75.42
CA SER A 1133 -14.74 18.77 76.35
C SER A 1133 -14.93 17.36 75.69
N GLN A 1134 -14.54 16.26 76.39
CA GLN A 1134 -14.78 14.84 76.03
C GLN A 1134 -15.81 14.14 76.95
N PRO A 1135 -16.43 13.04 76.47
CA PRO A 1135 -16.42 11.75 77.21
C PRO A 1135 -16.38 10.50 76.27
N HIS A 1136 -16.09 9.24 76.67
CA HIS A 1136 -15.62 8.61 77.92
C HIS A 1136 -14.94 7.23 77.60
N ILE A 1137 -14.12 6.68 78.52
CA ILE A 1137 -13.55 5.29 78.48
C ILE A 1137 -14.24 4.39 79.52
N PRO A 1138 -14.22 3.03 79.37
CA PRO A 1138 -13.31 2.15 80.15
C PRO A 1138 -12.82 0.87 79.40
N LEU A 1139 -11.82 0.05 79.81
CA LEU A 1139 -10.72 0.09 80.80
C LEU A 1139 -9.73 -1.09 80.53
N ILE A 1140 -8.40 -0.86 80.72
CA ILE A 1140 -7.26 -1.74 81.16
C ILE A 1140 -7.19 -3.23 80.68
N ASP A 1141 -6.11 -3.74 80.03
CA ASP A 1141 -4.67 -3.98 80.43
C ASP A 1141 -4.46 -5.15 81.43
N ASP A 1142 -3.29 -5.81 81.62
CA ASP A 1142 -1.91 -5.31 81.82
C ASP A 1142 -0.80 -6.40 81.59
N THR A 1143 0.38 -6.03 81.05
CA THR A 1143 1.80 -6.49 81.38
C THR A 1143 2.22 -8.01 81.31
N ASP A 1144 3.48 -8.52 81.28
CA ASP A 1144 4.92 -8.10 81.13
C ASP A 1144 5.81 -9.40 81.02
N LEU A 1145 7.14 -9.52 80.75
CA LEU A 1145 8.27 -8.66 80.29
C LEU A 1145 9.49 -9.50 79.75
N GLU A 1146 10.44 -8.83 79.09
CA GLU A 1146 11.92 -9.00 78.91
C GLU A 1146 12.73 -10.34 78.75
N GLU A 1147 13.62 -10.30 77.73
CA GLU A 1147 15.06 -10.68 77.59
C GLU A 1147 15.70 -12.11 77.77
N ASP A 1148 16.14 -12.64 76.60
CA ASP A 1148 17.55 -12.94 76.19
C ASP A 1148 18.17 -14.38 76.23
N ALA A 1149 19.11 -14.58 75.29
CA ALA A 1149 20.24 -15.53 75.19
C ALA A 1149 20.06 -17.05 74.86
N ALA A 1150 20.30 -17.36 73.58
CA ALA A 1150 21.37 -18.27 73.07
C ALA A 1150 21.09 -19.69 72.49
N LEU A 1151 21.81 -19.95 71.37
CA LEU A 1151 22.37 -21.22 70.82
C LEU A 1151 21.52 -22.29 70.08
N LYS A 1152 21.75 -22.34 68.76
CA LYS A 1152 21.76 -23.47 67.79
C LYS A 1152 21.58 -24.92 68.31
N GLN A 1153 20.75 -25.71 67.61
CA GLN A 1153 21.25 -26.81 66.72
C GLN A 1153 20.17 -27.44 65.80
N ASN A 1154 20.59 -28.32 64.89
CA ASN A 1154 19.76 -29.04 63.90
C ASN A 1154 19.03 -30.24 64.51
N SER A 1155 17.91 -30.69 63.92
CA SER A 1155 17.77 -32.06 63.31
C SER A 1155 16.32 -32.42 62.93
N SER A 1156 16.19 -33.54 62.21
CA SER A 1156 14.99 -34.18 61.64
C SER A 1156 14.82 -35.61 62.21
N PRO A 1157 13.94 -36.51 61.71
CA PRO A 1157 12.55 -36.47 61.23
C PRO A 1157 11.70 -37.41 62.18
N PRO A 1158 10.93 -38.48 61.81
CA PRO A 1158 10.08 -38.83 60.64
C PRO A 1158 8.66 -39.38 61.03
N SER A 1159 8.00 -40.04 60.06
CA SER A 1159 6.88 -41.02 60.21
C SER A 1159 5.46 -40.42 60.36
N SER A 1160 4.46 -40.74 59.51
CA SER A 1160 3.68 -42.00 59.27
C SER A 1160 2.42 -42.09 60.16
N LEU A 1161 1.23 -42.59 59.77
CA LEU A 1161 0.86 -43.76 58.95
C LEU A 1161 -0.60 -43.66 58.42
N ASN A 1162 -0.91 -44.35 57.31
CA ASN A 1162 -2.21 -44.99 56.99
C ASN A 1162 -3.47 -44.12 56.67
N LYS A 1163 -4.51 -44.61 55.95
CA LYS A 1163 -4.80 -45.98 55.45
C LYS A 1163 -5.71 -46.02 54.19
N ASN A 1164 -5.35 -46.87 53.21
CA ASN A 1164 -6.21 -47.68 52.31
C ASN A 1164 -7.20 -46.97 51.33
N ASN A 1165 -7.60 -47.55 50.17
CA ASN A 1165 -7.38 -48.92 49.64
C ASN A 1165 -7.38 -49.00 48.09
N SER A 1166 -6.47 -49.81 47.52
CA SER A 1166 -6.56 -50.61 46.26
C SER A 1166 -6.86 -49.98 44.87
N ALA A 1167 -6.53 -50.55 43.70
CA ALA A 1167 -5.47 -51.45 43.16
C ALA A 1167 -5.84 -51.75 41.66
N ILE A 1168 -5.00 -51.53 40.61
CA ILE A 1168 -4.02 -52.48 39.96
C ILE A 1168 -4.71 -53.69 39.26
N ASP A 1169 -4.39 -54.22 38.07
CA ASP A 1169 -3.24 -54.26 37.11
C ASP A 1169 -3.79 -54.16 35.64
N SER A 1170 -3.15 -53.57 34.62
CA SER A 1170 -1.97 -53.94 33.77
C SER A 1170 -2.15 -55.10 32.74
N GLY A 1171 -1.36 -55.08 31.64
CA GLY A 1171 -1.33 -56.13 30.62
C GLY A 1171 -0.95 -55.69 29.20
N ILE A 1172 0.25 -56.05 28.72
CA ILE A 1172 0.74 -55.87 27.33
C ILE A 1172 0.81 -57.24 26.65
N ASN A 1173 0.36 -57.40 25.39
CA ASN A 1173 1.07 -58.21 24.38
C ASN A 1173 0.49 -58.18 22.93
N LEU A 1174 1.42 -57.92 22.00
CA LEU A 1174 1.68 -58.53 20.68
C LEU A 1174 0.61 -59.21 19.78
N THR A 1175 0.89 -59.05 18.46
CA THR A 1175 0.74 -59.98 17.32
C THR A 1175 -0.62 -60.25 16.63
N THR A 1176 -0.76 -59.58 15.48
CA THR A 1176 -1.00 -60.13 14.11
C THR A 1176 -2.17 -61.05 13.73
N ASP A 1177 -2.60 -60.80 12.47
CA ASP A 1177 -3.06 -61.75 11.44
C ASP A 1177 -4.51 -62.27 11.37
N THR A 1178 -5.25 -61.60 10.48
CA THR A 1178 -6.05 -62.19 9.39
C THR A 1178 -7.35 -62.96 9.70
N SER A 1179 -8.48 -62.40 9.22
CA SER A 1179 -9.13 -62.80 7.95
C SER A 1179 -10.67 -62.81 7.97
N LYS A 1180 -11.24 -62.63 6.76
CA LYS A 1180 -12.48 -63.26 6.26
C LYS A 1180 -13.76 -63.10 7.11
N SER A 1181 -14.68 -62.21 6.69
CA SER A 1181 -15.81 -62.53 5.77
C SER A 1181 -17.06 -63.08 6.51
N ALA A 1182 -18.29 -63.03 5.99
CA ALA A 1182 -18.72 -62.83 4.60
C ALA A 1182 -20.18 -62.33 4.50
N THR A 1183 -20.61 -61.98 3.28
CA THR A 1183 -21.98 -62.14 2.72
C THR A 1183 -23.18 -61.42 3.37
N SER A 1184 -24.29 -61.14 2.67
CA SER A 1184 -24.52 -60.74 1.27
C SER A 1184 -26.02 -60.51 1.04
N SER A 1185 -26.42 -59.37 0.48
CA SER A 1185 -27.71 -59.24 -0.22
C SER A 1185 -27.69 -58.04 -1.18
N SER A 1186 -28.48 -58.14 -2.24
CA SER A 1186 -28.61 -57.18 -3.34
C SER A 1186 -30.07 -57.18 -3.84
N PRO A 1187 -30.44 -56.37 -4.84
CA PRO A 1187 -30.22 -54.93 -4.97
C PRO A 1187 -31.56 -54.17 -4.98
N GLY A 1188 -31.54 -52.86 -4.72
CA GLY A 1188 -32.76 -52.02 -4.78
C GLY A 1188 -32.48 -50.62 -5.32
N SER A 1189 -33.12 -50.27 -6.44
CA SER A 1189 -33.30 -48.87 -6.90
C SER A 1189 -34.67 -48.36 -6.40
N PRO A 1190 -34.86 -47.06 -6.12
CA PRO A 1190 -35.19 -46.14 -7.23
C PRO A 1190 -34.70 -44.68 -7.11
N ILE A 1191 -34.34 -44.11 -8.27
CA ILE A 1191 -34.79 -42.84 -8.89
C ILE A 1191 -35.13 -41.60 -8.00
N HIS A 1192 -34.63 -40.44 -8.46
CA HIS A 1192 -34.82 -39.06 -7.96
C HIS A 1192 -34.13 -38.74 -6.60
N SER A 1193 -33.72 -37.49 -6.33
CA SER A 1193 -33.86 -36.23 -7.08
C SER A 1193 -32.51 -35.57 -7.41
N LEU A 1194 -32.52 -34.63 -8.36
CA LEU A 1194 -31.38 -33.76 -8.72
C LEU A 1194 -31.84 -32.31 -8.62
N GLU A 1195 -31.41 -31.61 -7.58
CA GLU A 1195 -31.59 -30.16 -7.45
C GLU A 1195 -30.27 -29.45 -7.68
N THR A 1196 -30.27 -28.51 -8.62
CA THR A 1196 -29.13 -27.64 -8.94
C THR A 1196 -29.63 -26.21 -9.06
N SER A 1197 -29.59 -25.47 -7.96
CA SER A 1197 -29.83 -24.02 -7.97
C SER A 1197 -28.61 -23.29 -8.52
N LEU A 1198 -28.88 -22.30 -9.38
CA LEU A 1198 -27.93 -21.39 -10.06
C LEU A 1198 -28.50 -19.97 -10.01
#